data_AF-A0A2I0QDH4-F1
#
_entry.id   AF-A0A2I0QDH4-F1
#
_cell.length_a   1.000
_cell.length_b   1.000
_cell.length_c   1.000
_cell.angle_alpha   90.00
_cell.angle_beta   90.00
_cell.angle_gamma   90.00
#
_symmetry.space_group_name_H-M   'P 1'
#
loop_
_entity.id
_entity.type
_entity.pdbx_description
1 polymer ?
#
loop_
_entity_poly.entity_id
_entity_poly.type
_entity_poly.pdbx_seq_one_letter_code
_entity_poly.pdbx_strand_id
1 'polypeptide(L)'
;EILFLGDILVSYGDFLQTNNPLVPSGYCEEWWVQEVAAAGGNYDINYVPSPGEAIEISKKFNVPIHPHYTYHWEDITVNELKILVEWLAGGEVVDGVMTVATDAGAKRVLELLGIPHTVMNNFIKIEEYLILKNLFENENRRNPDNSSGIVNDANSNINNRHTKNNNDNNGDNTNSNSDNKYLNVGLKESKDGGFAHSDMVVGHIETPKISNGNGNHNDKEGVVKVANENNINKNESPDDNIKNNSSADNTPYEYKNNFAHNNGYDDQDECKSRDSRNCGHCGRSDNDYNNNFIDDCDNSKYNSAYEFLSKNSGIKIRKKVGNYVGARMGRPEKAKERKMQPAVHSLFPISDAGKKERSLNVAAEKTAVSLEVPRYECECGAVGIFTECDACGRPANLRKICPNRNCGKIWDTDRTVCPSCKTRLRNFERRDIDIRNLWAHAVKNINATGNVKAVKGMISAEKIPEHIEKGILRAKNEVYVFKDGTIRFDATDAPVTHFKPKEVDVSIEYLKKLGYTHDYNGNELTDENQILELEVQDIIIPYNGAEYFMRTAKFVDELLRKFYGLENFYNIRTKEDLLGVIVVGLAPHTSAGIMGRIIGFTPARVCYAHPYWHAAKRRNCFSGDTKIPILKEGEWNIITIKELVEKNLIKIERDDFGCEYSKVDGIKTLTFNKESKKFEVADISHVSRHVPQETITLKTKSGRMITTTLDHPFPTINGKEIASDVEEVFVPHNIDIPEGKNKKRILNKLIKNCNEKAQKFGDIFIDKIINKKLNNEKVVTYSLTVPPHNTIIANGIVSHQCDGDEDTVMLLMDVILNFSRKFLPQSRGGKMDAPLVITTLLDPKEVDDEAHKMEIVDNYSLNFYEKTQSCVNPGDKSIMNDIKIVDNTLNTNPYSNLRFTHDTGDITGP
;
A
#
# COMPACT_ATOMS: atom_id res chain seq x y z
N GLU A 1 -24.46 14.06 -6.30
CA GLU A 1 -24.26 12.66 -5.90
C GLU A 1 -23.00 12.17 -6.59
N ILE A 2 -22.11 11.46 -5.89
CA ILE A 2 -21.03 10.72 -6.58
C ILE A 2 -21.62 9.36 -6.89
N LEU A 3 -21.88 9.11 -8.18
CA LEU A 3 -22.52 7.87 -8.64
C LEU A 3 -21.49 6.73 -8.67
N PHE A 4 -20.30 7.02 -9.20
CA PHE A 4 -19.17 6.10 -9.27
C PHE A 4 -17.93 6.79 -8.72
N LEU A 5 -17.16 6.07 -7.88
CA LEU A 5 -15.90 6.59 -7.34
C LEU A 5 -14.78 6.65 -8.39
N GLY A 6 -14.92 5.88 -9.48
CA GLY A 6 -13.92 5.70 -10.51
C GLY A 6 -13.16 4.39 -10.36
N ASP A 7 -12.06 4.29 -11.08
CA ASP A 7 -11.27 3.07 -11.20
C ASP A 7 -10.28 2.90 -10.03
N ILE A 8 -9.95 1.63 -9.75
CA ILE A 8 -8.86 1.26 -8.85
C ILE A 8 -7.97 0.26 -9.58
N LEU A 9 -6.71 0.65 -9.77
CA LEU A 9 -5.70 -0.23 -10.39
C LEU A 9 -5.18 -1.19 -9.33
N VAL A 10 -5.33 -2.49 -9.58
CA VAL A 10 -4.83 -3.57 -8.71
C VAL A 10 -3.78 -4.35 -9.49
N SER A 11 -2.61 -4.52 -8.90
CA SER A 11 -1.50 -5.21 -9.54
C SER A 11 -1.78 -6.71 -9.66
N TYR A 12 -1.27 -7.35 -10.72
CA TYR A 12 -1.33 -8.82 -10.81
C TYR A 12 -0.47 -9.46 -9.70
N GLY A 13 0.65 -8.84 -9.35
CA GLY A 13 1.51 -9.25 -8.25
C GLY A 13 0.78 -9.39 -6.92
N ASP A 14 -0.19 -8.51 -6.63
CA ASP A 14 -1.01 -8.60 -5.41
C ASP A 14 -1.91 -9.84 -5.41
N PHE A 15 -2.51 -10.18 -6.54
CA PHE A 15 -3.27 -11.44 -6.68
C PHE A 15 -2.36 -12.66 -6.51
N LEU A 16 -1.16 -12.62 -7.07
CA LEU A 16 -0.19 -13.71 -6.94
C LEU A 16 0.34 -13.84 -5.51
N GLN A 17 0.62 -12.73 -4.84
CA GLN A 17 1.06 -12.68 -3.44
C GLN A 17 -0.01 -13.22 -2.51
N THR A 18 -1.25 -12.78 -2.70
CA THR A 18 -2.40 -13.21 -1.90
C THR A 18 -3.06 -14.48 -2.43
N ASN A 19 -2.52 -15.11 -3.47
CA ASN A 19 -3.10 -16.29 -4.15
C ASN A 19 -4.63 -16.25 -4.34
N ASN A 20 -5.19 -15.05 -4.48
CA ASN A 20 -6.61 -14.84 -4.69
C ASN A 20 -6.92 -15.13 -6.17
N PRO A 21 -8.02 -15.85 -6.49
CA PRO A 21 -8.42 -16.01 -7.88
C PRO A 21 -8.56 -14.64 -8.56
N LEU A 22 -8.12 -14.56 -9.81
CA LEU A 22 -8.33 -13.35 -10.59
C LEU A 22 -9.83 -13.08 -10.69
N VAL A 23 -10.19 -11.82 -10.59
CA VAL A 23 -11.57 -11.37 -10.80
C VAL A 23 -11.74 -10.97 -12.27
N PRO A 24 -12.95 -11.08 -12.84
CA PRO A 24 -13.19 -10.62 -14.20
C PRO A 24 -12.74 -9.17 -14.36
N SER A 25 -11.89 -8.88 -15.34
CA SER A 25 -11.53 -7.51 -15.68
C SER A 25 -12.73 -6.79 -16.30
N GLY A 26 -12.88 -5.50 -15.95
CA GLY A 26 -13.72 -4.60 -16.72
C GLY A 26 -13.18 -4.40 -18.14
N TYR A 27 -14.03 -3.99 -19.07
CA TYR A 27 -13.58 -3.71 -20.42
C TYR A 27 -12.91 -2.33 -20.48
N CYS A 28 -11.61 -2.33 -20.76
CA CYS A 28 -10.74 -1.16 -20.75
C CYS A 28 -9.98 -1.00 -22.07
N GLU A 29 -9.36 0.16 -22.27
CA GLU A 29 -8.68 0.59 -23.49
C GLU A 29 -7.52 -0.35 -23.86
N GLU A 30 -6.76 -0.84 -22.88
CA GLU A 30 -5.66 -1.79 -23.05
C GLU A 30 -6.14 -3.09 -23.71
N TRP A 31 -7.35 -3.53 -23.35
CA TRP A 31 -7.97 -4.73 -23.92
C TRP A 31 -8.55 -4.42 -25.30
N TRP A 32 -9.27 -3.31 -25.45
CA TRP A 32 -9.91 -2.93 -26.73
C TRP A 32 -8.90 -2.78 -27.87
N VAL A 33 -7.77 -2.10 -27.65
CA VAL A 33 -6.75 -1.92 -28.69
C VAL A 33 -6.19 -3.28 -29.16
N GLN A 34 -6.04 -4.24 -28.25
CA GLN A 34 -5.58 -5.58 -28.61
C GLN A 34 -6.62 -6.36 -29.42
N GLU A 35 -7.92 -6.23 -29.12
CA GLU A 35 -8.97 -6.84 -29.94
C GLU A 35 -9.03 -6.23 -31.35
N VAL A 36 -8.89 -4.90 -31.44
CA VAL A 36 -8.83 -4.20 -32.73
C VAL A 36 -7.59 -4.60 -33.52
N ALA A 37 -6.43 -4.71 -32.84
CA ALA A 37 -5.18 -5.16 -33.45
C ALA A 37 -5.28 -6.58 -33.99
N ALA A 38 -5.88 -7.50 -33.22
CA ALA A 38 -6.15 -8.86 -33.65
C ALA A 38 -7.09 -8.93 -34.87
N ALA A 39 -7.99 -7.95 -35.01
CA ALA A 39 -8.89 -7.80 -36.16
C ALA A 39 -8.26 -7.06 -37.36
N GLY A 40 -7.00 -6.62 -37.27
CA GLY A 40 -6.26 -5.94 -38.34
C GLY A 40 -6.36 -4.41 -38.35
N GLY A 41 -6.87 -3.80 -37.28
CA GLY A 41 -6.76 -2.36 -37.02
C GLY A 41 -5.47 -2.01 -36.29
N ASN A 42 -5.14 -0.72 -36.17
CA ASN A 42 -4.03 -0.26 -35.35
C ASN A 42 -4.34 1.15 -34.83
N TYR A 43 -4.54 1.27 -33.53
CA TYR A 43 -4.89 2.52 -32.85
C TYR A 43 -4.06 2.66 -31.59
N ASP A 44 -3.80 3.91 -31.20
CA ASP A 44 -3.13 4.22 -29.93
C ASP A 44 -4.08 3.94 -28.76
N ILE A 45 -3.54 3.53 -27.61
CA ILE A 45 -4.33 3.30 -26.39
C ILE A 45 -5.03 4.57 -25.88
N ASN A 46 -4.43 5.73 -26.10
CA ASN A 46 -5.00 7.02 -25.69
C ASN A 46 -5.99 7.58 -26.73
N TYR A 47 -6.22 6.89 -27.84
CA TYR A 47 -7.12 7.36 -28.89
C TYR A 47 -8.58 7.12 -28.50
N VAL A 48 -9.29 8.22 -28.19
CA VAL A 48 -10.74 8.19 -27.98
C VAL A 48 -11.44 8.58 -29.29
N PRO A 49 -12.08 7.64 -30.01
CA PRO A 49 -12.84 7.97 -31.23
C PRO A 49 -14.07 8.81 -30.90
N SER A 50 -14.61 9.57 -31.85
CA SER A 50 -15.95 10.16 -31.69
C SER A 50 -17.05 9.07 -31.65
N PRO A 51 -18.27 9.36 -31.15
CA PRO A 51 -19.34 8.36 -31.09
C PRO A 51 -19.63 7.67 -32.43
N GLY A 52 -19.62 8.43 -33.53
CA GLY A 52 -19.81 7.88 -34.87
C GLY A 52 -18.66 6.97 -35.31
N GLU A 53 -17.42 7.41 -35.11
CA GLU A 53 -16.23 6.62 -35.44
C GLU A 53 -16.14 5.34 -34.60
N ALA A 54 -16.51 5.38 -33.32
CA ALA A 54 -16.52 4.19 -32.45
C ALA A 54 -17.44 3.10 -33.00
N ILE A 55 -18.61 3.49 -33.53
CA ILE A 55 -19.57 2.59 -34.18
C ILE A 55 -18.98 2.04 -35.49
N GLU A 56 -18.39 2.91 -36.31
CA GLU A 56 -17.76 2.49 -37.57
C GLU A 56 -16.62 1.49 -37.35
N ILE A 57 -15.76 1.73 -36.36
CA ILE A 57 -14.67 0.83 -35.98
C ILE A 57 -15.23 -0.51 -35.52
N SER A 58 -16.23 -0.50 -34.63
CA SER A 58 -16.88 -1.72 -34.14
C SER A 58 -17.50 -2.54 -35.27
N LYS A 59 -18.25 -1.91 -36.19
CA LYS A 59 -18.86 -2.59 -37.34
C LYS A 59 -17.82 -3.09 -38.34
N LYS A 60 -16.77 -2.30 -38.61
CA LYS A 60 -15.71 -2.62 -39.58
C LYS A 60 -14.86 -3.82 -39.14
N PHE A 61 -14.43 -3.82 -37.88
CA PHE A 61 -13.52 -4.85 -37.34
C PHE A 61 -14.25 -5.96 -36.58
N ASN A 62 -15.57 -5.85 -36.43
CA ASN A 62 -16.42 -6.80 -35.69
C ASN A 62 -15.96 -7.00 -34.22
N VAL A 63 -15.48 -5.92 -33.61
CA VAL A 63 -15.03 -5.84 -32.21
C VAL A 63 -16.07 -5.12 -31.35
N PRO A 64 -16.08 -5.28 -30.03
CA PRO A 64 -16.92 -4.51 -29.14
C PRO A 64 -16.69 -3.00 -29.28
N ILE A 65 -17.73 -2.22 -28.98
CA ILE A 65 -17.63 -0.76 -28.95
C ILE A 65 -16.54 -0.29 -27.98
N HIS A 66 -15.93 0.86 -28.26
CA HIS A 66 -14.87 1.42 -27.43
C HIS A 66 -15.30 1.52 -25.94
N PRO A 67 -14.42 1.19 -24.97
CA PRO A 67 -14.70 1.22 -23.53
C PRO A 67 -15.31 2.52 -23.01
N HIS A 68 -14.80 3.67 -23.48
CA HIS A 68 -15.36 5.00 -23.20
C HIS A 68 -16.90 5.10 -23.42
N TYR A 69 -17.42 4.43 -24.47
CA TYR A 69 -18.85 4.42 -24.82
C TYR A 69 -19.58 3.15 -24.34
N THR A 70 -18.94 2.35 -23.49
CA THR A 70 -19.58 1.26 -22.79
C THR A 70 -20.14 1.81 -21.49
N TYR A 71 -21.44 1.58 -21.23
CA TYR A 71 -22.15 2.07 -20.04
C TYR A 71 -22.42 0.92 -19.05
N HIS A 72 -22.89 1.25 -17.85
CA HIS A 72 -23.15 0.30 -16.74
C HIS A 72 -24.44 -0.52 -16.95
N TRP A 73 -24.54 -1.23 -18.08
CA TRP A 73 -25.72 -2.01 -18.48
C TRP A 73 -26.03 -3.17 -17.53
N GLU A 74 -25.07 -3.57 -16.70
CA GLU A 74 -25.20 -4.56 -15.63
C GLU A 74 -26.03 -4.06 -14.43
N ASP A 75 -26.09 -2.75 -14.21
CA ASP A 75 -26.68 -2.15 -13.01
C ASP A 75 -28.17 -1.81 -13.19
N ILE A 76 -28.73 -2.05 -14.38
CA ILE A 76 -30.14 -1.81 -14.69
C ILE A 76 -30.87 -3.08 -15.15
N THR A 77 -32.16 -3.13 -14.83
CA THR A 77 -33.06 -4.21 -15.25
C THR A 77 -33.59 -4.00 -16.67
N VAL A 78 -34.15 -5.05 -17.27
CA VAL A 78 -34.78 -4.96 -18.60
C VAL A 78 -36.00 -4.02 -18.60
N ASN A 79 -36.73 -3.93 -17.48
CA ASN A 79 -37.85 -3.00 -17.34
C ASN A 79 -37.39 -1.55 -17.32
N GLU A 80 -36.29 -1.26 -16.61
CA GLU A 80 -35.68 0.08 -16.61
C GLU A 80 -35.11 0.45 -17.97
N LEU A 81 -34.52 -0.53 -18.69
CA LEU A 81 -34.12 -0.36 -20.08
C LEU A 81 -35.32 -0.01 -20.97
N LYS A 82 -36.47 -0.67 -20.80
CA LYS A 82 -37.69 -0.36 -21.55
C LYS A 82 -38.16 1.07 -21.31
N ILE A 83 -38.21 1.51 -20.04
CA ILE A 83 -38.56 2.89 -19.67
C ILE A 83 -37.61 3.87 -20.37
N LEU A 84 -36.31 3.58 -20.37
CA LEU A 84 -35.31 4.40 -21.05
C LEU A 84 -35.57 4.49 -22.56
N VAL A 85 -35.79 3.36 -23.24
CA VAL A 85 -36.02 3.32 -24.69
C VAL A 85 -37.29 4.06 -25.08
N GLU A 86 -38.40 3.83 -24.38
CA GLU A 86 -39.68 4.52 -24.61
C GLU A 86 -39.54 6.03 -24.42
N TRP A 87 -38.82 6.43 -23.39
CA TRP A 87 -38.57 7.84 -23.10
C TRP A 87 -37.67 8.50 -24.14
N LEU A 88 -36.61 7.81 -24.59
CA LEU A 88 -35.71 8.30 -25.64
C LEU A 88 -36.42 8.38 -27.01
N ALA A 89 -37.40 7.52 -27.28
CA ALA A 89 -38.21 7.56 -28.49
C ALA A 89 -39.03 8.86 -28.63
N GLY A 90 -39.35 9.52 -27.51
CA GLY A 90 -40.02 10.82 -27.48
C GLY A 90 -39.08 12.02 -27.68
N GLY A 91 -37.78 11.79 -27.94
CA GLY A 91 -36.78 12.82 -28.08
C GLY A 91 -36.67 13.43 -29.48
N GLU A 92 -36.24 14.68 -29.53
CA GLU A 92 -35.92 15.39 -30.77
C GLU A 92 -34.41 15.67 -30.84
N VAL A 93 -33.80 15.45 -32.00
CA VAL A 93 -32.39 15.77 -32.24
C VAL A 93 -32.30 17.18 -32.81
N VAL A 94 -31.66 18.09 -32.09
CA VAL A 94 -31.43 19.48 -32.51
C VAL A 94 -29.93 19.74 -32.45
N ASP A 95 -29.35 20.19 -33.56
CA ASP A 95 -27.92 20.51 -33.70
C ASP A 95 -26.96 19.37 -33.27
N GLY A 96 -27.34 18.12 -33.54
CA GLY A 96 -26.52 16.95 -33.19
C GLY A 96 -26.54 16.58 -31.71
N VAL A 97 -27.52 17.08 -30.95
CA VAL A 97 -27.75 16.72 -29.54
C VAL A 97 -29.20 16.27 -29.38
N MET A 98 -29.41 15.15 -28.70
CA MET A 98 -30.76 14.66 -28.42
C MET A 98 -31.34 15.39 -27.23
N THR A 99 -32.53 15.95 -27.40
CA THR A 99 -33.29 16.68 -26.38
C THR A 99 -34.57 15.92 -26.06
N VAL A 100 -34.74 15.53 -24.80
CA VAL A 100 -35.90 14.75 -24.30
C VAL A 100 -36.54 15.48 -23.13
N ALA A 101 -37.86 15.36 -22.96
CA ALA A 101 -38.57 15.95 -21.83
C ALA A 101 -38.11 15.31 -20.51
N THR A 102 -38.03 16.06 -19.41
CA THR A 102 -37.63 15.48 -18.12
C THR A 102 -38.66 14.47 -17.60
N ASP A 103 -38.22 13.22 -17.40
CA ASP A 103 -38.95 12.20 -16.64
C ASP A 103 -38.09 11.71 -15.47
N ALA A 104 -38.66 11.63 -14.26
CA ALA A 104 -37.88 11.31 -13.05
C ALA A 104 -37.39 9.86 -13.03
N GLY A 105 -38.15 8.92 -13.58
CA GLY A 105 -37.79 7.50 -13.64
C GLY A 105 -36.67 7.26 -14.65
N ALA A 106 -36.87 7.71 -15.89
CA ALA A 106 -35.90 7.56 -16.96
C ALA A 106 -34.61 8.35 -16.69
N LYS A 107 -34.70 9.53 -16.06
CA LYS A 107 -33.53 10.28 -15.59
C LYS A 107 -32.70 9.47 -14.60
N ARG A 108 -33.33 8.76 -13.66
CA ARG A 108 -32.56 7.93 -12.71
C ARG A 108 -31.84 6.79 -13.42
N VAL A 109 -32.46 6.19 -14.43
CA VAL A 109 -31.82 5.14 -15.24
C VAL A 109 -30.61 5.70 -16.01
N LEU A 110 -30.70 6.91 -16.59
CA LEU A 110 -29.54 7.56 -17.21
C LEU A 110 -28.38 7.79 -16.23
N GLU A 111 -28.70 8.23 -15.01
CA GLU A 111 -27.70 8.44 -13.95
C GLU A 111 -27.02 7.13 -13.57
N LEU A 112 -27.79 6.05 -13.37
CA LEU A 112 -27.25 4.72 -13.06
C LEU A 112 -26.37 4.16 -14.18
N LEU A 113 -26.68 4.46 -15.45
CA LEU A 113 -25.85 4.06 -16.58
C LEU A 113 -24.55 4.88 -16.69
N GLY A 114 -24.43 6.00 -15.98
CA GLY A 114 -23.28 6.89 -16.04
C GLY A 114 -23.19 7.70 -17.34
N ILE A 115 -24.32 7.94 -18.03
CA ILE A 115 -24.34 8.67 -19.31
C ILE A 115 -24.29 10.18 -19.04
N PRO A 116 -23.27 10.91 -19.56
CA PRO A 116 -23.19 12.36 -19.41
C PRO A 116 -24.40 13.06 -20.05
N HIS A 117 -25.07 13.90 -19.26
CA HIS A 117 -26.23 14.67 -19.74
C HIS A 117 -26.36 16.00 -19.00
N THR A 118 -26.97 17.00 -19.67
CA THR A 118 -27.26 18.30 -19.07
C THR A 118 -28.76 18.54 -18.96
N VAL A 119 -29.20 19.22 -17.90
CA VAL A 119 -30.62 19.52 -17.66
C VAL A 119 -30.85 21.02 -17.83
N MET A 120 -31.77 21.42 -18.72
CA MET A 120 -32.13 22.81 -18.98
C MET A 120 -33.65 22.95 -19.17
N ASN A 121 -34.29 23.81 -18.37
CA ASN A 121 -35.68 24.25 -18.56
C ASN A 121 -36.69 23.11 -18.87
N ASN A 122 -36.65 22.01 -18.11
CA ASN A 122 -37.46 20.78 -18.25
C ASN A 122 -37.10 19.85 -19.43
N PHE A 123 -35.92 20.05 -20.03
CA PHE A 123 -35.37 19.13 -21.01
C PHE A 123 -34.02 18.59 -20.55
N ILE A 124 -33.72 17.36 -20.97
CA ILE A 124 -32.43 16.71 -20.80
C ILE A 124 -31.78 16.63 -22.17
N LYS A 125 -30.51 17.06 -22.24
CA LYS A 125 -29.68 17.03 -23.44
C LYS A 125 -28.63 15.94 -23.31
N ILE A 126 -28.52 15.11 -24.35
CA ILE A 126 -27.61 13.97 -24.44
C ILE A 126 -26.78 14.11 -25.71
N GLU A 127 -25.48 14.33 -25.56
CA GLU A 127 -24.54 14.52 -26.67
C GLU A 127 -24.15 13.17 -27.31
N GLU A 128 -24.00 12.12 -26.50
CA GLU A 128 -23.61 10.77 -26.95
C GLU A 128 -24.78 9.90 -27.46
N TYR A 129 -25.89 10.52 -27.87
CA TYR A 129 -27.13 9.81 -28.23
C TYR A 129 -26.98 8.81 -29.38
N LEU A 130 -25.97 9.01 -30.26
CA LEU A 130 -25.70 8.14 -31.40
C LEU A 130 -25.38 6.69 -30.98
N ILE A 131 -24.71 6.52 -29.84
CA ILE A 131 -24.39 5.22 -29.28
C ILE A 131 -25.68 4.50 -28.87
N LEU A 132 -26.51 5.18 -28.08
CA LEU A 132 -27.80 4.65 -27.62
C LEU A 132 -28.70 4.28 -28.79
N LYS A 133 -28.81 5.17 -29.78
CA LYS A 133 -29.61 4.93 -30.98
C LYS A 133 -29.16 3.66 -31.73
N ASN A 134 -27.86 3.50 -31.98
CA ASN A 134 -27.34 2.34 -32.71
C ASN A 134 -27.37 1.04 -31.89
N LEU A 135 -27.36 1.12 -30.56
CA LEU A 135 -27.55 -0.07 -29.71
C LEU A 135 -28.98 -0.61 -29.81
N PHE A 136 -29.97 0.28 -30.01
CA PHE A 136 -31.38 -0.11 -30.11
C PHE A 136 -31.85 -0.37 -31.55
N GLU A 137 -31.14 0.16 -32.55
CA GLU A 137 -31.41 -0.08 -33.98
C GLU A 137 -30.71 -1.35 -34.50
N ASN A 138 -31.49 -2.37 -34.87
CA ASN A 138 -30.96 -3.61 -35.44
C ASN A 138 -31.17 -3.65 -36.97
N GLU A 139 -30.09 -3.56 -37.75
CA GLU A 139 -30.13 -3.60 -39.22
C GLU A 139 -30.57 -4.98 -39.78
N ASN A 140 -30.45 -6.06 -39.01
CA ASN A 140 -30.88 -7.42 -39.42
C ASN A 140 -32.40 -7.61 -39.52
N ARG A 141 -33.20 -6.60 -39.16
CA ARG A 141 -34.67 -6.62 -39.35
C ARG A 141 -35.11 -6.18 -40.76
N ARG A 142 -34.17 -5.82 -41.66
CA ARG A 142 -34.45 -5.49 -43.07
C ARG A 142 -34.54 -6.74 -43.98
N ASN A 143 -35.43 -7.70 -43.69
CA ASN A 143 -36.14 -8.54 -44.69
C ASN A 143 -36.90 -9.71 -44.04
N PRO A 144 -38.24 -9.68 -44.02
CA PRO A 144 -39.07 -10.89 -43.97
C PRO A 144 -39.39 -11.44 -45.38
N ASP A 145 -39.17 -10.67 -46.44
CA ASP A 145 -39.61 -11.03 -47.79
C ASP A 145 -38.43 -11.50 -48.67
N ASN A 146 -37.80 -12.63 -48.29
CA ASN A 146 -37.16 -13.55 -49.24
C ASN A 146 -36.59 -14.80 -48.54
N SER A 147 -37.48 -15.73 -48.20
CA SER A 147 -37.15 -17.16 -48.22
C SER A 147 -38.43 -17.99 -48.36
N SER A 148 -39.02 -17.96 -49.55
CA SER A 148 -39.83 -19.06 -50.03
C SER A 148 -38.89 -20.17 -50.50
N GLY A 149 -39.02 -21.37 -49.95
CA GLY A 149 -38.32 -22.54 -50.46
C GLY A 149 -37.89 -23.55 -49.41
N ILE A 150 -38.86 -24.17 -48.75
CA ILE A 150 -38.66 -25.46 -48.08
C ILE A 150 -38.31 -26.49 -49.16
N VAL A 151 -37.11 -27.08 -49.09
CA VAL A 151 -36.89 -28.44 -49.59
C VAL A 151 -36.23 -29.24 -48.48
N ASN A 152 -36.97 -30.25 -48.03
CA ASN A 152 -36.58 -31.26 -47.08
C ASN A 152 -35.45 -32.12 -47.66
N ASP A 153 -34.44 -32.46 -46.86
CA ASP A 153 -33.64 -33.66 -47.11
C ASP A 153 -33.71 -34.59 -45.91
N ALA A 154 -34.53 -35.63 -46.08
CA ALA A 154 -34.48 -36.85 -45.32
C ALA A 154 -33.94 -37.96 -46.24
N ASN A 155 -32.96 -38.69 -45.72
CA ASN A 155 -32.65 -40.08 -46.02
C ASN A 155 -32.24 -40.49 -47.45
N SER A 156 -30.95 -40.82 -47.52
CA SER A 156 -30.40 -42.14 -47.86
C SER A 156 -30.74 -42.82 -49.19
N ASN A 157 -29.65 -43.36 -49.74
CA ASN A 157 -29.55 -44.60 -50.50
C ASN A 157 -29.78 -44.58 -52.04
N ILE A 158 -28.64 -44.81 -52.70
CA ILE A 158 -28.38 -45.92 -53.62
C ILE A 158 -28.34 -45.61 -55.14
N ASN A 159 -27.17 -46.01 -55.69
CA ASN A 159 -26.84 -46.48 -57.04
C ASN A 159 -26.25 -45.55 -58.11
N ASN A 160 -24.91 -45.63 -58.20
CA ASN A 160 -24.17 -46.30 -59.29
C ASN A 160 -24.38 -45.84 -60.75
N ARG A 161 -23.36 -45.20 -61.34
CA ARG A 161 -22.39 -45.85 -62.28
C ARG A 161 -21.42 -44.85 -62.95
N HIS A 162 -20.12 -45.15 -62.75
CA HIS A 162 -19.00 -45.16 -63.70
C HIS A 162 -18.75 -44.02 -64.70
N THR A 163 -17.57 -43.40 -64.64
CA THR A 163 -16.33 -43.71 -65.41
C THR A 163 -15.22 -42.76 -64.94
N LYS A 164 -14.22 -43.19 -64.15
CA LYS A 164 -12.88 -43.74 -64.48
C LYS A 164 -11.88 -42.82 -65.22
N ASN A 165 -10.71 -42.73 -64.58
CA ASN A 165 -9.35 -42.40 -65.07
C ASN A 165 -8.99 -40.90 -65.10
N ASN A 166 -7.78 -40.44 -64.76
CA ASN A 166 -6.60 -40.96 -64.04
C ASN A 166 -5.59 -39.79 -63.97
N ASN A 167 -4.71 -39.86 -62.96
CA ASN A 167 -3.35 -39.33 -62.89
C ASN A 167 -3.10 -37.85 -62.55
N ASP A 168 -2.57 -37.71 -61.34
CA ASP A 168 -1.44 -36.88 -60.90
C ASP A 168 -0.51 -36.36 -62.02
N ASN A 169 -0.20 -35.05 -61.99
CA ASN A 169 1.17 -34.57 -61.77
C ASN A 169 1.24 -33.04 -61.63
N ASN A 170 2.15 -32.64 -60.75
CA ASN A 170 2.60 -31.29 -60.35
C ASN A 170 2.85 -30.28 -61.47
N GLY A 171 2.77 -28.98 -61.14
CA GLY A 171 3.49 -27.94 -61.89
C GLY A 171 3.01 -26.51 -61.63
N ASP A 172 3.66 -25.88 -60.66
CA ASP A 172 3.76 -24.46 -60.26
C ASP A 172 3.15 -23.33 -61.11
N ASN A 173 2.61 -22.39 -60.35
CA ASN A 173 1.98 -21.13 -60.72
C ASN A 173 3.02 -20.02 -61.03
N THR A 174 2.81 -19.41 -62.20
CA THR A 174 2.75 -17.97 -62.51
C THR A 174 3.86 -17.01 -62.10
N ASN A 175 4.44 -16.43 -63.15
CA ASN A 175 5.25 -15.22 -63.20
C ASN A 175 4.40 -14.03 -63.70
N SER A 176 4.96 -12.82 -63.56
CA SER A 176 4.62 -11.52 -64.20
C SER A 176 3.42 -10.72 -63.65
N ASN A 177 3.64 -9.52 -63.07
CA ASN A 177 4.06 -8.21 -63.61
C ASN A 177 2.98 -7.49 -64.43
N SER A 178 2.66 -6.25 -64.01
CA SER A 178 2.57 -5.02 -64.83
C SER A 178 1.73 -3.97 -64.06
N ASP A 179 2.32 -2.86 -63.62
CA ASP A 179 2.33 -1.54 -64.30
C ASP A 179 1.17 -0.62 -63.86
N ASN A 180 1.46 0.45 -63.11
CA ASN A 180 1.78 1.82 -63.59
C ASN A 180 0.54 2.67 -63.95
N LYS A 181 0.26 3.75 -63.19
CA LYS A 181 0.42 5.16 -63.65
C LYS A 181 -0.31 6.21 -62.78
N TYR A 182 0.50 7.19 -62.38
CA TYR A 182 0.29 8.61 -62.08
C TYR A 182 -1.02 9.31 -62.48
N LEU A 183 -1.44 10.27 -61.64
CA LEU A 183 -1.67 11.67 -62.04
C LEU A 183 -1.69 12.64 -60.84
N ASN A 184 -0.75 13.59 -60.85
CA ASN A 184 -0.72 14.82 -60.05
C ASN A 184 -1.69 15.86 -60.62
N VAL A 185 -2.36 16.65 -59.78
CA VAL A 185 -2.52 18.11 -59.95
C VAL A 185 -2.67 18.77 -58.57
N GLY A 186 -1.80 19.73 -58.26
CA GLY A 186 -1.79 20.49 -57.00
C GLY A 186 -2.67 21.74 -57.02
N LEU A 187 -2.91 22.29 -55.82
CA LEU A 187 -3.40 23.66 -55.62
C LEU A 187 -2.70 24.32 -54.42
N LYS A 188 -2.55 25.63 -54.56
CA LYS A 188 -1.63 26.54 -53.87
C LYS A 188 -1.93 26.81 -52.39
N GLU A 189 -0.85 27.06 -51.67
CA GLU A 189 -0.78 27.67 -50.35
C GLU A 189 -1.22 29.15 -50.35
N SER A 190 -1.92 29.56 -49.29
CA SER A 190 -1.89 30.91 -48.74
C SER A 190 -1.91 30.84 -47.21
N LYS A 191 -1.11 31.71 -46.61
CA LYS A 191 -0.66 31.75 -45.22
C LYS A 191 -1.73 32.20 -44.21
N ASP A 192 -1.38 31.95 -42.95
CA ASP A 192 -1.84 32.52 -41.68
C ASP A 192 -2.97 31.78 -40.94
N GLY A 193 -2.58 31.15 -39.81
CA GLY A 193 -3.49 30.59 -38.79
C GLY A 193 -2.71 29.76 -37.78
N GLY A 194 -2.46 30.31 -36.59
CA GLY A 194 -1.70 29.68 -35.52
C GLY A 194 -2.30 28.36 -35.04
N PHE A 195 -1.41 27.43 -34.68
CA PHE A 195 -1.76 26.19 -33.99
C PHE A 195 -2.27 26.53 -32.59
N ALA A 196 -3.58 26.42 -32.39
CA ALA A 196 -4.16 26.30 -31.06
C ALA A 196 -4.06 24.83 -30.65
N HIS A 197 -3.13 24.54 -29.73
CA HIS A 197 -3.23 23.38 -28.87
C HIS A 197 -4.54 23.52 -28.08
N SER A 198 -5.48 22.61 -28.27
CA SER A 198 -6.62 22.47 -27.35
C SER A 198 -6.11 21.73 -26.13
N ASP A 199 -5.78 22.53 -25.10
CA ASP A 199 -5.50 22.07 -23.75
C ASP A 199 -6.61 21.15 -23.24
N MET A 200 -6.21 20.02 -22.66
CA MET A 200 -7.06 19.19 -21.81
C MET A 200 -7.62 20.05 -20.68
N VAL A 201 -8.95 20.14 -20.61
CA VAL A 201 -9.63 20.75 -19.48
C VAL A 201 -9.59 19.77 -18.30
N VAL A 202 -8.56 19.91 -17.47
CA VAL A 202 -8.59 19.45 -16.09
C VAL A 202 -9.65 20.28 -15.39
N GLY A 203 -10.72 19.64 -14.92
CA GLY A 203 -11.77 20.27 -14.14
C GLY A 203 -11.19 20.85 -12.86
N HIS A 204 -10.96 22.17 -12.83
CA HIS A 204 -10.64 22.91 -11.63
C HIS A 204 -11.80 22.82 -10.62
N ILE A 205 -11.52 22.27 -9.45
CA ILE A 205 -12.36 22.44 -8.26
C ILE A 205 -12.08 23.85 -7.73
N GLU A 206 -13.02 24.77 -7.95
CA GLU A 206 -12.98 26.11 -7.33
C GLU A 206 -13.19 26.01 -5.82
N THR A 207 -12.14 26.28 -5.04
CA THR A 207 -12.29 26.67 -3.62
C THR A 207 -12.85 28.09 -3.53
N PRO A 208 -13.74 28.40 -2.55
CA PRO A 208 -14.32 29.73 -2.44
C PRO A 208 -13.27 30.78 -2.08
N LYS A 209 -13.06 31.75 -2.98
CA LYS A 209 -12.22 32.93 -2.75
C LYS A 209 -12.88 33.88 -1.74
N ILE A 210 -12.17 34.11 -0.64
CA ILE A 210 -12.36 35.25 0.26
C ILE A 210 -12.03 36.53 -0.53
N SER A 211 -12.99 37.45 -0.60
CA SER A 211 -12.85 38.74 -1.26
C SER A 211 -12.08 39.73 -0.39
N ASN A 212 -10.93 40.21 -0.88
CA ASN A 212 -10.28 41.41 -0.38
C ASN A 212 -10.66 42.60 -1.28
N GLY A 213 -11.42 43.54 -0.72
CA GLY A 213 -11.62 44.87 -1.29
C GLY A 213 -10.67 45.87 -0.61
N ASN A 214 -9.84 46.55 -1.42
CA ASN A 214 -9.01 47.68 -1.00
C ASN A 214 -9.84 48.97 -0.87
N GLY A 215 -9.54 49.80 0.14
CA GLY A 215 -10.03 51.17 0.24
C GLY A 215 -9.52 51.93 1.48
N ASN A 216 -8.65 52.91 1.24
CA ASN A 216 -8.05 53.87 2.18
C ASN A 216 -9.05 54.62 3.09
N HIS A 217 -8.69 54.87 4.36
CA HIS A 217 -8.39 56.22 4.92
C HIS A 217 -8.34 56.25 6.47
N ASN A 218 -7.28 56.92 6.96
CA ASN A 218 -7.18 57.88 8.08
C ASN A 218 -7.69 57.55 9.51
N ASP A 219 -6.73 57.73 10.43
CA ASP A 219 -6.82 58.53 11.67
C ASP A 219 -7.57 58.03 12.93
N LYS A 220 -6.82 58.15 14.04
CA LYS A 220 -7.19 58.49 15.44
C LYS A 220 -7.29 57.39 16.51
N GLU A 221 -6.34 57.54 17.45
CA GLU A 221 -6.43 57.49 18.92
C GLU A 221 -7.78 57.16 19.60
N GLY A 222 -7.67 56.38 20.70
CA GLY A 222 -8.66 56.29 21.79
C GLY A 222 -8.71 54.89 22.42
N VAL A 223 -7.95 54.56 23.46
CA VAL A 223 -8.20 54.84 24.90
C VAL A 223 -9.50 54.19 25.45
N VAL A 224 -9.32 53.00 26.05
CA VAL A 224 -9.70 52.65 27.45
C VAL A 224 -11.12 52.12 27.80
N LYS A 225 -11.08 51.12 28.72
CA LYS A 225 -12.04 50.67 29.79
C LYS A 225 -13.16 49.69 29.38
N VAL A 226 -13.60 48.74 30.21
CA VAL A 226 -13.18 47.99 31.43
C VAL A 226 -14.42 47.20 31.88
N ALA A 227 -14.23 46.16 32.69
CA ALA A 227 -15.19 45.54 33.64
C ALA A 227 -16.27 44.61 33.03
N ASN A 228 -16.66 43.49 33.61
CA ASN A 228 -16.51 42.90 34.96
C ASN A 228 -16.54 41.35 34.80
N GLU A 229 -15.70 40.54 35.43
CA GLU A 229 -15.61 40.15 36.85
C GLU A 229 -16.60 39.07 37.34
N ASN A 230 -16.01 38.06 37.99
CA ASN A 230 -16.51 37.12 39.02
C ASN A 230 -17.12 35.78 38.55
N ASN A 231 -16.36 34.68 38.63
CA ASN A 231 -15.97 33.86 39.81
C ASN A 231 -17.07 32.89 40.27
N ILE A 232 -16.77 31.57 40.28
CA ILE A 232 -16.70 30.72 41.49
C ILE A 232 -16.31 29.28 41.10
N ASN A 233 -15.31 28.76 41.81
CA ASN A 233 -14.80 27.39 41.85
C ASN A 233 -15.80 26.38 42.46
N LYS A 234 -15.74 25.10 42.06
CA LYS A 234 -15.20 23.96 42.87
C LYS A 234 -15.69 22.58 42.39
N ASN A 235 -14.69 21.70 42.24
CA ASN A 235 -14.55 20.29 42.69
C ASN A 235 -15.60 19.19 42.39
N GLU A 236 -15.01 17.99 42.22
CA GLU A 236 -15.49 16.63 42.56
C GLU A 236 -15.86 15.68 41.39
N SER A 237 -14.95 14.73 41.12
CA SER A 237 -15.21 13.31 40.83
C SER A 237 -15.41 12.54 42.16
N PRO A 238 -15.93 11.28 42.28
CA PRO A 238 -16.12 10.19 41.29
C PRO A 238 -17.39 9.26 41.47
N ASP A 239 -17.45 8.20 40.63
CA ASP A 239 -18.04 6.84 40.81
C ASP A 239 -19.56 6.49 40.78
N ASP A 240 -19.86 5.52 39.87
CA ASP A 240 -20.68 4.30 39.97
C ASP A 240 -22.14 4.30 40.50
N ASN A 241 -23.10 3.89 39.63
CA ASN A 241 -23.73 2.54 39.64
C ASN A 241 -25.11 2.44 38.94
N ILE A 242 -25.21 1.50 37.98
CA ILE A 242 -26.20 0.38 37.89
C ILE A 242 -27.67 0.74 37.52
N LYS A 243 -28.36 0.17 36.50
CA LYS A 243 -28.56 -1.26 36.14
C LYS A 243 -29.25 -1.44 34.77
N ASN A 244 -28.71 -2.38 33.98
CA ASN A 244 -29.30 -3.43 33.12
C ASN A 244 -30.77 -3.41 32.67
N ASN A 245 -30.96 -3.63 31.37
CA ASN A 245 -31.56 -4.83 30.71
C ASN A 245 -31.88 -4.47 29.24
N SER A 246 -31.79 -5.29 28.20
CA SER A 246 -31.25 -6.62 27.91
C SER A 246 -31.59 -6.88 26.43
N SER A 247 -30.68 -7.52 25.68
CA SER A 247 -30.93 -8.42 24.52
C SER A 247 -31.78 -7.97 23.33
N ALA A 248 -31.23 -7.96 22.11
CA ALA A 248 -31.47 -9.01 21.10
C ALA A 248 -31.02 -8.60 19.68
N ASP A 249 -30.19 -9.46 19.10
CA ASP A 249 -30.23 -10.00 17.74
C ASP A 249 -30.00 -9.11 16.48
N ASN A 250 -28.84 -9.37 15.89
CA ASN A 250 -28.54 -9.27 14.46
C ASN A 250 -29.46 -10.19 13.64
N THR A 251 -29.99 -9.70 12.52
CA THR A 251 -30.10 -10.44 11.24
C THR A 251 -30.30 -9.46 10.07
N PRO A 252 -29.93 -9.86 8.83
CA PRO A 252 -29.76 -8.96 7.69
C PRO A 252 -31.10 -8.68 6.99
N TYR A 253 -31.32 -7.43 6.60
CA TYR A 253 -32.54 -7.02 5.90
C TYR A 253 -32.56 -7.54 4.46
N GLU A 254 -33.30 -8.63 4.26
CA GLU A 254 -33.99 -8.95 3.01
C GLU A 254 -35.06 -7.87 2.73
N TYR A 255 -35.02 -7.23 1.57
CA TYR A 255 -36.14 -6.41 1.09
C TYR A 255 -37.22 -7.33 0.53
N LYS A 256 -38.30 -7.52 1.30
CA LYS A 256 -39.57 -8.09 0.82
C LYS A 256 -40.56 -6.97 0.51
N ASN A 257 -41.05 -7.00 -0.73
CA ASN A 257 -42.22 -6.29 -1.22
C ASN A 257 -43.41 -6.43 -0.27
N ASN A 258 -44.03 -5.31 0.08
CA ASN A 258 -45.40 -5.24 0.57
C ASN A 258 -45.95 -3.83 0.33
N PHE A 259 -46.71 -3.66 -0.75
CA PHE A 259 -47.84 -2.72 -0.74
C PHE A 259 -49.09 -3.49 -1.10
N ALA A 260 -49.84 -3.83 -0.05
CA ALA A 260 -51.19 -4.34 -0.15
C ALA A 260 -52.17 -3.20 -0.44
N HIS A 261 -53.16 -3.55 -1.26
CA HIS A 261 -54.37 -2.82 -1.59
C HIS A 261 -55.01 -2.08 -0.42
N ASN A 262 -55.60 -0.92 -0.72
CA ASN A 262 -56.96 -0.65 -0.27
C ASN A 262 -57.75 0.11 -1.33
N ASN A 263 -58.90 -0.48 -1.65
CA ASN A 263 -59.92 -0.03 -2.60
C ASN A 263 -60.68 1.20 -2.10
N GLY A 264 -61.21 1.96 -3.06
CA GLY A 264 -62.19 3.02 -2.82
C GLY A 264 -63.00 3.35 -4.08
N TYR A 265 -64.07 2.56 -4.27
CA TYR A 265 -65.34 2.84 -4.94
C TYR A 265 -65.48 3.03 -6.47
N ASP A 266 -66.44 2.25 -6.96
CA ASP A 266 -67.09 2.20 -8.27
C ASP A 266 -67.72 3.52 -8.72
N ASP A 267 -67.75 3.77 -10.03
CA ASP A 267 -69.04 3.77 -10.76
C ASP A 267 -68.81 3.56 -12.26
N GLN A 268 -69.62 2.67 -12.81
CA GLN A 268 -69.72 2.34 -14.22
C GLN A 268 -70.43 3.48 -14.96
N ASP A 269 -69.98 3.81 -16.17
CA ASP A 269 -70.93 4.19 -17.20
C ASP A 269 -70.44 3.92 -18.63
N GLU A 270 -71.42 3.51 -19.41
CA GLU A 270 -71.37 2.79 -20.66
C GLU A 270 -71.31 3.72 -21.89
N CYS A 271 -70.48 3.32 -22.87
CA CYS A 271 -70.89 3.14 -24.27
C CYS A 271 -70.91 4.35 -25.26
N LYS A 272 -70.50 4.01 -26.50
CA LYS A 272 -70.89 4.53 -27.84
C LYS A 272 -69.99 5.54 -28.55
N SER A 273 -69.16 4.98 -29.42
CA SER A 273 -69.06 5.24 -30.87
C SER A 273 -69.44 6.63 -31.42
N ARG A 274 -68.52 7.23 -32.19
CA ARG A 274 -68.69 7.47 -33.64
C ARG A 274 -67.44 8.06 -34.31
N ASP A 275 -67.00 7.31 -35.32
CA ASP A 275 -66.35 7.69 -36.58
C ASP A 275 -65.84 9.13 -36.79
N SER A 276 -64.58 9.23 -37.20
CA SER A 276 -64.31 9.80 -38.52
C SER A 276 -63.14 9.08 -39.20
N ARG A 277 -63.45 8.48 -40.36
CA ARG A 277 -62.48 8.02 -41.34
C ARG A 277 -61.94 9.23 -42.11
N ASN A 278 -60.70 9.05 -42.57
CA ASN A 278 -60.20 9.34 -43.92
C ASN A 278 -59.17 10.48 -44.07
N CYS A 279 -57.90 10.09 -44.11
CA CYS A 279 -56.78 10.67 -44.88
C CYS A 279 -55.60 9.71 -44.65
N GLY A 280 -55.05 8.96 -45.61
CA GLY A 280 -54.84 9.28 -47.01
C GLY A 280 -53.44 9.85 -47.22
N HIS A 281 -52.41 9.01 -47.07
CA HIS A 281 -51.07 9.18 -47.63
C HIS A 281 -50.14 10.25 -47.01
N CYS A 282 -49.33 9.85 -46.01
CA CYS A 282 -47.96 10.34 -45.80
C CYS A 282 -47.20 9.48 -44.78
N GLY A 283 -45.96 9.13 -45.12
CA GLY A 283 -44.87 8.76 -44.20
C GLY A 283 -45.06 7.56 -43.26
N ARG A 284 -44.44 6.41 -43.58
CA ARG A 284 -44.01 5.46 -42.53
C ARG A 284 -43.01 6.21 -41.64
N SER A 285 -43.42 6.54 -40.41
CA SER A 285 -42.56 7.16 -39.42
C SER A 285 -41.67 6.10 -38.75
N ASP A 286 -40.55 6.55 -38.19
CA ASP A 286 -39.57 5.75 -37.43
C ASP A 286 -40.15 4.99 -36.21
N ASN A 287 -41.47 5.06 -35.97
CA ASN A 287 -42.19 4.43 -34.85
C ASN A 287 -42.38 2.91 -34.98
N ASP A 288 -42.24 2.31 -36.16
CA ASP A 288 -42.39 0.85 -36.32
C ASP A 288 -41.16 0.04 -35.81
N TYR A 289 -40.00 0.68 -35.65
CA TYR A 289 -38.77 0.01 -35.22
C TYR A 289 -38.69 -0.16 -33.69
N ASN A 290 -39.15 0.84 -32.92
CA ASN A 290 -39.15 0.82 -31.45
C ASN A 290 -40.17 -0.18 -30.88
N ASN A 291 -41.34 -0.31 -31.51
CA ASN A 291 -42.38 -1.25 -31.05
C ASN A 291 -41.87 -2.71 -31.05
N ASN A 292 -41.11 -3.13 -32.06
CA ASN A 292 -40.54 -4.48 -32.12
C ASN A 292 -39.38 -4.72 -31.12
N PHE A 293 -38.68 -3.70 -30.64
CA PHE A 293 -37.65 -3.84 -29.59
C PHE A 293 -38.30 -3.93 -28.21
N ILE A 294 -39.36 -3.14 -27.99
CA ILE A 294 -40.18 -3.15 -26.78
C ILE A 294 -40.93 -4.48 -26.62
N ASP A 295 -41.47 -5.05 -27.71
CA ASP A 295 -42.11 -6.37 -27.72
C ASP A 295 -41.14 -7.51 -27.36
N ASP A 296 -39.86 -7.37 -27.71
CA ASP A 296 -38.79 -8.31 -27.34
C ASP A 296 -38.39 -8.16 -25.86
N CYS A 297 -38.42 -6.94 -25.30
CA CYS A 297 -38.24 -6.69 -23.86
C CYS A 297 -39.35 -7.36 -23.06
N ASP A 298 -40.60 -7.25 -23.50
CA ASP A 298 -41.79 -7.81 -22.84
C ASP A 298 -41.84 -9.34 -22.88
N ASN A 299 -41.22 -9.97 -23.89
CA ASN A 299 -41.09 -11.43 -24.02
C ASN A 299 -39.75 -11.99 -23.50
N SER A 300 -38.90 -11.14 -22.91
CA SER A 300 -37.55 -11.53 -22.50
C SER A 300 -37.55 -12.40 -21.23
N LYS A 301 -36.67 -13.41 -21.20
CA LYS A 301 -36.36 -14.23 -20.01
C LYS A 301 -35.02 -13.83 -19.36
N TYR A 302 -34.51 -12.65 -19.70
CA TYR A 302 -33.15 -12.22 -19.33
C TYR A 302 -33.15 -11.45 -18.02
N ASN A 303 -32.12 -11.66 -17.19
CA ASN A 303 -32.07 -11.09 -15.84
C ASN A 303 -31.42 -9.70 -15.79
N SER A 304 -30.69 -9.28 -16.84
CA SER A 304 -30.01 -7.98 -16.90
C SER A 304 -30.15 -7.32 -18.29
N ALA A 305 -30.12 -5.99 -18.34
CA ALA A 305 -30.16 -5.24 -19.60
C ALA A 305 -28.96 -5.56 -20.51
N TYR A 306 -27.78 -5.80 -19.93
CA TYR A 306 -26.58 -6.23 -20.66
C TYR A 306 -26.80 -7.52 -21.47
N GLU A 307 -27.40 -8.57 -20.87
CA GLU A 307 -27.64 -9.84 -21.56
C GLU A 307 -28.60 -9.67 -22.76
N PHE A 308 -29.60 -8.82 -22.58
CA PHE A 308 -30.55 -8.47 -23.63
C PHE A 308 -29.86 -7.72 -24.77
N LEU A 309 -29.13 -6.65 -24.46
CA LEU A 309 -28.43 -5.83 -25.46
C LEU A 309 -27.35 -6.62 -26.20
N SER A 310 -26.58 -7.46 -25.50
CA SER A 310 -25.51 -8.28 -26.11
C SER A 310 -26.02 -9.23 -27.21
N LYS A 311 -27.31 -9.61 -27.17
CA LYS A 311 -27.92 -10.51 -28.15
C LYS A 311 -28.73 -9.79 -29.23
N ASN A 312 -29.34 -8.65 -28.86
CA ASN A 312 -30.32 -7.98 -29.71
C ASN A 312 -29.81 -6.69 -30.37
N SER A 313 -28.67 -6.16 -29.94
CA SER A 313 -28.05 -4.99 -30.57
C SER A 313 -27.26 -5.36 -31.82
N GLY A 314 -27.18 -4.43 -32.78
CA GLY A 314 -26.36 -4.60 -34.00
C GLY A 314 -24.85 -4.40 -33.77
N ILE A 315 -24.44 -4.11 -32.54
CA ILE A 315 -23.07 -3.75 -32.15
C ILE A 315 -22.67 -4.63 -30.97
N LYS A 316 -21.44 -5.16 -31.00
CA LYS A 316 -20.96 -5.96 -29.86
C LYS A 316 -20.67 -5.05 -28.67
N ILE A 317 -21.07 -5.49 -27.49
CA ILE A 317 -20.75 -4.84 -26.21
C ILE A 317 -20.07 -5.83 -25.27
N ARG A 318 -19.25 -5.31 -24.37
CA ARG A 318 -18.68 -6.04 -23.23
C ARG A 318 -19.13 -5.36 -21.93
N LYS A 319 -18.96 -6.03 -20.80
CA LYS A 319 -19.30 -5.45 -19.49
C LYS A 319 -18.31 -4.34 -19.17
N LYS A 320 -18.81 -3.18 -18.73
CA LYS A 320 -17.95 -2.08 -18.30
C LYS A 320 -17.21 -2.47 -17.03
N VAL A 321 -17.95 -2.91 -16.02
CA VAL A 321 -17.39 -3.32 -14.74
C VAL A 321 -17.34 -4.84 -14.66
N GLY A 322 -16.15 -5.37 -14.37
CA GLY A 322 -15.96 -6.78 -14.07
C GLY A 322 -16.25 -7.12 -12.61
N ASN A 323 -15.78 -6.27 -11.69
CA ASN A 323 -16.01 -6.42 -10.26
C ASN A 323 -15.94 -5.08 -9.53
N TYR A 324 -16.67 -4.95 -8.41
CA TYR A 324 -16.63 -3.78 -7.55
C TYR A 324 -15.79 -4.07 -6.30
N VAL A 325 -14.82 -3.19 -6.00
CA VAL A 325 -13.96 -3.32 -4.83
C VAL A 325 -14.37 -2.32 -3.77
N GLY A 326 -14.69 -2.82 -2.57
CA GLY A 326 -14.94 -1.97 -1.41
C GLY A 326 -13.63 -1.53 -0.77
N ALA A 327 -13.50 -0.23 -0.48
CA ALA A 327 -12.37 0.32 0.26
C ALA A 327 -12.85 1.08 1.51
N ARG A 328 -12.02 1.07 2.56
CA ARG A 328 -12.21 1.89 3.76
C ARG A 328 -10.90 2.56 4.12
N MET A 329 -10.94 3.86 4.37
CA MET A 329 -9.77 4.60 4.84
C MET A 329 -9.30 4.02 6.18
N GLY A 330 -8.08 3.50 6.19
CA GLY A 330 -7.44 2.88 7.35
C GLY A 330 -6.62 3.88 8.16
N ARG A 331 -5.47 4.29 7.61
CA ARG A 331 -4.52 5.20 8.25
C ARG A 331 -4.09 6.31 7.28
N PRO A 332 -4.16 7.59 7.68
CA PRO A 332 -3.63 8.69 6.87
C PRO A 332 -2.10 8.64 6.73
N GLU A 333 -1.59 9.20 5.64
CA GLU A 333 -0.16 9.43 5.42
C GLU A 333 0.50 10.22 6.56
N LYS A 334 1.79 9.95 6.79
CA LYS A 334 2.56 10.57 7.87
C LYS A 334 3.98 10.81 7.39
N ALA A 335 4.43 12.06 7.50
CA ALA A 335 5.84 12.44 7.38
C ALA A 335 6.16 13.42 8.51
N LYS A 336 6.90 12.98 9.54
CA LYS A 336 7.21 13.80 10.74
C LYS A 336 8.51 13.35 11.40
N GLU A 337 9.19 14.28 12.04
CA GLU A 337 10.35 13.99 12.88
C GLU A 337 9.99 13.08 14.07
N ARG A 338 10.84 12.08 14.35
CA ARG A 338 10.59 11.10 15.40
C ARG A 338 10.98 11.66 16.77
N LYS A 339 9.98 12.12 17.53
CA LYS A 339 10.17 12.66 18.88
C LYS A 339 9.89 11.60 19.94
N MET A 340 10.76 11.53 20.94
CA MET A 340 10.41 10.89 22.21
C MET A 340 9.25 11.65 22.87
N GLN A 341 8.49 10.96 23.73
CA GLN A 341 7.47 11.59 24.56
C GLN A 341 7.93 11.62 26.02
N PRO A 342 8.28 12.79 26.58
CA PRO A 342 8.41 14.11 25.95
C PRO A 342 9.67 14.26 25.08
N ALA A 343 9.71 15.28 24.21
CA ALA A 343 10.82 15.52 23.27
C ALA A 343 12.15 15.82 23.98
N VAL A 344 13.24 15.25 23.47
CA VAL A 344 14.58 15.29 24.08
C VAL A 344 15.62 15.75 23.06
N HIS A 345 16.58 16.56 23.51
CA HIS A 345 17.75 16.99 22.74
C HIS A 345 19.05 16.32 23.20
N SER A 346 19.15 15.94 24.48
CA SER A 346 20.35 15.34 25.07
C SER A 346 20.02 14.10 25.91
N LEU A 347 20.78 13.02 25.69
CA LEU A 347 20.73 11.83 26.54
C LEU A 347 21.59 12.03 27.82
N PHE A 348 21.30 13.10 28.57
CA PHE A 348 21.95 13.41 29.85
C PHE A 348 20.92 13.34 31.01
N PRO A 349 21.20 12.63 32.12
CA PRO A 349 20.27 12.50 33.22
C PRO A 349 20.21 13.76 34.08
N ILE A 350 19.02 14.27 34.37
CA ILE A 350 18.82 15.45 35.24
C ILE A 350 17.89 15.20 36.44
N SER A 351 17.46 13.95 36.67
CA SER A 351 16.49 13.59 37.71
C SER A 351 15.25 14.50 37.64
N ASP A 352 14.77 15.01 38.78
CA ASP A 352 13.70 16.00 38.86
C ASP A 352 14.20 17.45 38.91
N ALA A 353 15.50 17.70 38.69
CA ALA A 353 16.06 19.05 38.74
C ALA A 353 15.51 19.96 37.61
N GLY A 354 15.18 19.40 36.44
CA GLY A 354 14.62 20.12 35.30
C GLY A 354 13.09 20.30 35.31
N LYS A 355 12.40 20.06 36.43
CA LYS A 355 10.94 20.18 36.58
C LYS A 355 10.16 19.35 35.53
N LYS A 356 8.92 19.74 35.20
CA LYS A 356 8.06 19.04 34.22
C LYS A 356 8.62 19.07 32.79
N GLU A 357 9.29 20.17 32.42
CA GLU A 357 9.83 20.40 31.07
C GLU A 357 11.12 19.64 30.78
N ARG A 358 11.75 19.08 31.82
CA ARG A 358 13.06 18.40 31.77
C ARG A 358 14.16 19.29 31.16
N SER A 359 14.16 20.57 31.52
CA SER A 359 15.16 21.54 31.04
C SER A 359 16.48 21.40 31.81
N LEU A 360 17.57 21.25 31.06
CA LEU A 360 18.93 21.18 31.60
C LEU A 360 19.42 22.55 32.08
N ASN A 361 18.95 23.63 31.46
CA ASN A 361 19.22 25.01 31.90
C ASN A 361 18.73 25.25 33.33
N VAL A 362 17.49 24.83 33.61
CA VAL A 362 16.89 24.91 34.95
C VAL A 362 17.63 24.00 35.93
N ALA A 363 18.08 22.83 35.48
CA ALA A 363 18.88 21.93 36.31
C ALA A 363 20.25 22.53 36.69
N ALA A 364 20.87 23.30 35.78
CA ALA A 364 22.16 23.97 36.00
C ALA A 364 22.09 25.14 37.00
N GLU A 365 20.89 25.63 37.34
CA GLU A 365 20.70 26.56 38.46
C GLU A 365 21.05 25.92 39.82
N LYS A 366 21.00 24.59 39.93
CA LYS A 366 21.42 23.85 41.12
C LYS A 366 22.91 23.53 41.07
N THR A 367 23.59 23.64 42.21
CA THR A 367 25.02 23.32 42.34
C THR A 367 25.32 21.83 42.29
N ALA A 368 24.45 20.99 42.84
CA ALA A 368 24.66 19.54 42.86
C ALA A 368 23.33 18.82 42.68
N VAL A 369 23.32 17.81 41.80
CA VAL A 369 22.16 16.96 41.56
C VAL A 369 22.58 15.51 41.71
N SER A 370 21.82 14.75 42.50
CA SER A 370 22.06 13.32 42.72
C SER A 370 21.59 12.50 41.52
N LEU A 371 22.52 11.88 40.79
CA LEU A 371 22.28 11.19 39.54
C LEU A 371 22.88 9.78 39.55
N GLU A 372 22.31 8.87 38.75
CA GLU A 372 22.91 7.57 38.47
C GLU A 372 23.82 7.69 37.24
N VAL A 373 25.13 7.63 37.46
CA VAL A 373 26.16 7.90 36.43
C VAL A 373 27.30 6.88 36.52
N PRO A 374 28.04 6.65 35.42
CA PRO A 374 29.20 5.78 35.44
C PRO A 374 30.33 6.39 36.27
N ARG A 375 31.21 5.52 36.77
CA ARG A 375 32.44 5.92 37.46
C ARG A 375 33.63 5.74 36.54
N TYR A 376 34.20 6.85 36.07
CA TYR A 376 35.48 6.85 35.37
C TYR A 376 36.57 7.36 36.31
N GLU A 377 37.69 6.65 36.38
CA GLU A 377 38.81 6.99 37.24
C GLU A 377 40.08 7.16 36.41
N CYS A 378 40.72 8.31 36.56
CA CYS A 378 41.98 8.62 35.91
C CYS A 378 43.17 8.27 36.81
N GLU A 379 44.34 8.05 36.22
CA GLU A 379 45.59 7.83 36.95
C GLU A 379 45.98 9.01 37.85
N CYS A 380 45.51 10.23 37.58
CA CYS A 380 45.72 11.38 38.46
C CYS A 380 44.85 11.35 39.73
N GLY A 381 43.97 10.35 39.87
CA GLY A 381 43.05 10.20 41.01
C GLY A 381 41.71 10.94 40.85
N ALA A 382 41.52 11.69 39.77
CA ALA A 382 40.24 12.36 39.50
C ALA A 382 39.17 11.35 39.05
N VAL A 383 37.92 11.59 39.47
CA VAL A 383 36.77 10.73 39.20
C VAL A 383 35.72 11.48 38.39
N GLY A 384 35.56 11.10 37.13
CA GLY A 384 34.66 11.71 36.15
C GLY A 384 33.48 10.84 35.76
N ILE A 385 32.69 11.32 34.80
CA ILE A 385 31.59 10.59 34.14
C ILE A 385 31.87 10.27 32.67
N PHE A 386 32.99 10.80 32.12
CA PHE A 386 33.42 10.62 30.74
C PHE A 386 34.76 9.87 30.68
N THR A 387 35.13 9.42 29.48
CA THR A 387 36.38 8.71 29.19
C THR A 387 37.62 9.59 29.24
N GLU A 388 37.46 10.91 29.33
CA GLU A 388 38.55 11.87 29.46
C GLU A 388 38.45 12.58 30.80
N CYS A 389 39.61 12.79 31.43
CA CYS A 389 39.69 13.42 32.73
C CYS A 389 39.68 14.94 32.63
N ASP A 390 38.65 15.60 33.18
CA ASP A 390 38.54 17.07 33.21
C ASP A 390 39.74 17.78 33.87
N ALA A 391 40.43 17.11 34.81
CA ALA A 391 41.56 17.70 35.52
C ALA A 391 42.90 17.63 34.78
N CYS A 392 43.13 16.64 33.91
CA CYS A 392 44.45 16.41 33.30
C CYS A 392 44.43 16.00 31.82
N GLY A 393 43.26 15.83 31.21
CA GLY A 393 43.08 15.45 29.80
C GLY A 393 43.47 14.01 29.45
N ARG A 394 43.94 13.21 30.41
CA ARG A 394 44.29 11.80 30.16
C ARG A 394 43.05 10.91 30.12
N PRO A 395 43.11 9.74 29.44
CA PRO A 395 42.03 8.77 29.46
C PRO A 395 41.71 8.32 30.89
N ALA A 396 40.43 8.21 31.20
CA ALA A 396 39.90 7.68 32.43
C ALA A 396 39.27 6.30 32.16
N ASN A 397 39.51 5.35 33.06
CA ASN A 397 39.05 3.97 32.89
C ASN A 397 37.70 3.77 33.61
N LEU A 398 36.79 3.06 32.95
CA LEU A 398 35.51 2.68 33.55
C LEU A 398 35.75 1.71 34.71
N ARG A 399 35.16 1.99 35.86
CA ARG A 399 35.22 1.12 37.04
C ARG A 399 33.86 0.57 37.40
N LYS A 400 33.87 -0.63 37.99
CA LYS A 400 32.68 -1.32 38.50
C LYS A 400 32.61 -1.21 40.01
N ILE A 401 31.41 -1.01 40.56
CA ILE A 401 31.16 -0.89 41.99
C ILE A 401 30.31 -2.06 42.51
N CYS A 402 30.63 -2.54 43.71
CA CYS A 402 29.76 -3.48 44.42
C CYS A 402 28.52 -2.75 44.98
N PRO A 403 27.29 -3.14 44.60
CA PRO A 403 26.07 -2.48 45.07
C PRO A 403 25.74 -2.78 46.54
N ASN A 404 26.45 -3.73 47.17
CA ASN A 404 26.28 -4.01 48.59
C ASN A 404 26.85 -2.85 49.41
N ARG A 405 25.98 -2.16 50.16
CA ARG A 405 26.33 -1.00 50.99
C ARG A 405 27.43 -1.30 52.02
N ASN A 406 27.55 -2.55 52.46
CA ASN A 406 28.56 -2.96 53.44
C ASN A 406 29.92 -3.29 52.79
N CYS A 407 30.02 -3.30 51.46
CA CYS A 407 31.25 -3.58 50.73
C CYS A 407 31.78 -2.37 49.99
N GLY A 408 30.98 -1.79 49.08
CA GLY A 408 31.34 -0.60 48.31
C GLY A 408 32.64 -0.67 47.48
N LYS A 409 33.29 -1.85 47.38
CA LYS A 409 34.59 -2.00 46.71
C LYS A 409 34.48 -1.75 45.21
N ILE A 410 35.52 -1.10 44.69
CA ILE A 410 35.71 -0.75 43.28
C ILE A 410 36.55 -1.85 42.62
N TRP A 411 36.19 -2.21 41.40
CA TRP A 411 36.80 -3.27 40.62
C TRP A 411 36.95 -2.87 39.15
N ASP A 412 37.86 -3.55 38.46
CA ASP A 412 38.03 -3.43 37.01
C ASP A 412 36.87 -4.05 36.24
N THR A 413 36.73 -3.66 34.97
CA THR A 413 35.64 -4.06 34.08
C THR A 413 35.55 -5.56 33.83
N ASP A 414 36.64 -6.29 34.05
CA ASP A 414 36.80 -7.70 33.69
C ASP A 414 35.93 -8.61 34.58
N ARG A 415 35.55 -8.11 35.76
CA ARG A 415 34.78 -8.86 36.75
C ARG A 415 33.29 -8.58 36.61
N THR A 416 32.48 -9.63 36.70
CA THR A 416 31.00 -9.53 36.69
C THR A 416 30.40 -9.61 38.09
N VAL A 417 31.10 -10.26 39.03
CA VAL A 417 30.65 -10.54 40.40
C VAL A 417 31.71 -10.10 41.40
N CYS A 418 31.27 -9.52 42.52
CA CYS A 418 32.15 -9.12 43.62
C CYS A 418 32.74 -10.37 44.32
N PRO A 419 34.06 -10.53 44.40
CA PRO A 419 34.69 -11.66 45.09
C PRO A 419 34.31 -11.75 46.57
N SER A 420 34.12 -10.61 47.24
CA SER A 420 33.81 -10.57 48.67
C SER A 420 32.33 -10.82 48.98
N CYS A 421 31.41 -10.41 48.11
CA CYS A 421 29.97 -10.45 48.40
C CYS A 421 29.15 -11.36 47.50
N LYS A 422 29.77 -11.94 46.46
CA LYS A 422 29.10 -12.73 45.41
C LYS A 422 27.93 -11.99 44.72
N THR A 423 27.81 -10.68 44.91
CA THR A 423 26.80 -9.84 44.28
C THR A 423 27.28 -9.35 42.92
N ARG A 424 26.38 -9.23 41.94
CA ARG A 424 26.68 -8.69 40.61
C ARG A 424 27.15 -7.23 40.72
N LEU A 425 28.28 -6.93 40.10
CA LEU A 425 28.83 -5.58 40.04
C LEU A 425 28.01 -4.69 39.08
N ARG A 426 27.99 -3.38 39.36
CA ARG A 426 27.33 -2.38 38.51
C ARG A 426 28.36 -1.42 37.92
N ASN A 427 28.08 -0.90 36.72
CA ASN A 427 28.94 0.09 36.05
C ASN A 427 28.65 1.53 36.48
N PHE A 428 27.60 1.73 37.30
CA PHE A 428 27.12 3.05 37.71
C PHE A 428 26.89 3.10 39.21
N GLU A 429 26.96 4.32 39.75
CA GLU A 429 26.68 4.65 41.14
C GLU A 429 25.79 5.89 41.22
N ARG A 430 25.16 6.10 42.38
CA ARG A 430 24.45 7.35 42.64
C ARG A 430 25.44 8.35 43.24
N ARG A 431 25.70 9.45 42.53
CA ARG A 431 26.67 10.48 42.92
C ARG A 431 26.08 11.87 42.68
N ASP A 432 26.47 12.82 43.51
CA ASP A 432 26.13 14.22 43.33
C ASP A 432 27.06 14.84 42.28
N ILE A 433 26.46 15.29 41.17
CA ILE A 433 27.18 15.85 40.03
C ILE A 433 26.90 17.34 39.95
N ASP A 434 27.96 18.12 39.74
CA ASP A 434 27.87 19.56 39.54
C ASP A 434 27.50 19.89 38.08
N ILE A 435 26.19 19.90 37.83
CA ILE A 435 25.63 20.22 36.51
C ILE A 435 25.95 21.66 36.13
N ARG A 436 26.05 22.58 37.09
CA ARG A 436 26.32 24.00 36.81
C ARG A 436 27.67 24.18 36.13
N ASN A 437 28.71 23.56 36.68
CA ASN A 437 30.05 23.63 36.11
C ASN A 437 30.11 22.90 34.76
N LEU A 438 29.53 21.70 34.66
CA LEU A 438 29.47 20.98 33.37
C LEU A 438 28.76 21.79 32.28
N TRP A 439 27.65 22.46 32.62
CA TRP A 439 26.93 23.33 31.71
C TRP A 439 27.77 24.56 31.31
N ALA A 440 28.41 25.24 32.27
CA ALA A 440 29.24 26.40 31.99
C ALA A 440 30.43 26.05 31.07
N HIS A 441 31.06 24.90 31.29
CA HIS A 441 32.11 24.38 30.42
C HIS A 441 31.59 24.07 29.01
N ALA A 442 30.46 23.36 28.88
CA ALA A 442 29.86 23.04 27.58
C ALA A 442 29.47 24.29 26.78
N VAL A 443 28.87 25.30 27.44
CA VAL A 443 28.52 26.59 26.83
C VAL A 443 29.76 27.34 26.36
N LYS A 444 30.83 27.32 27.15
CA LYS A 444 32.11 27.95 26.78
C LYS A 444 32.77 27.24 25.60
N ASN A 445 32.78 25.91 25.58
CA ASN A 445 33.38 25.10 24.51
C ASN A 445 32.67 25.34 23.17
N ILE A 446 31.34 25.32 23.17
CA ILE A 446 30.54 25.46 21.95
C ILE A 446 30.30 26.92 21.56
N ASN A 447 30.49 27.86 22.49
CA ASN A 447 30.13 29.27 22.37
C ASN A 447 28.67 29.44 21.87
N ALA A 448 27.75 28.74 22.53
CA ALA A 448 26.32 28.79 22.27
C ALA A 448 25.51 28.43 23.53
N THR A 449 24.27 28.88 23.57
CA THR A 449 23.28 28.51 24.59
C THR A 449 21.98 28.11 23.91
N GLY A 450 21.09 27.44 24.63
CA GLY A 450 19.77 27.03 24.14
C GLY A 450 18.95 26.36 25.23
N ASN A 451 17.65 26.22 25.03
CA ASN A 451 16.77 25.50 25.95
C ASN A 451 16.88 23.98 25.72
N VAL A 452 17.81 23.34 26.42
CA VAL A 452 18.14 21.93 26.22
C VAL A 452 17.20 21.07 27.07
N LYS A 453 16.40 20.25 26.39
CA LYS A 453 15.58 19.21 27.04
C LYS A 453 16.36 17.92 27.17
N ALA A 454 16.45 17.37 28.38
CA ALA A 454 17.23 16.17 28.68
C ALA A 454 16.36 15.04 29.26
N VAL A 455 16.97 13.90 29.59
CA VAL A 455 16.26 12.75 30.16
C VAL A 455 16.22 12.82 31.68
N LYS A 456 15.12 12.34 32.30
CA LYS A 456 15.07 12.25 33.77
C LYS A 456 16.14 11.28 34.32
N GLY A 457 16.38 10.19 33.61
CA GLY A 457 17.39 9.21 33.97
C GLY A 457 17.74 8.36 32.77
N MET A 458 18.96 7.83 32.76
CA MET A 458 19.41 6.95 31.68
C MET A 458 18.67 5.61 31.77
N ILE A 459 18.17 5.11 30.65
CA ILE A 459 17.54 3.79 30.53
C ILE A 459 18.52 2.70 30.09
N SER A 460 19.72 3.08 29.68
CA SER A 460 20.77 2.15 29.29
C SER A 460 21.32 1.33 30.46
N ALA A 461 21.97 0.21 30.14
CA ALA A 461 22.54 -0.71 31.13
C ALA A 461 23.73 -0.08 31.88
N GLU A 462 24.56 0.69 31.17
CA GLU A 462 25.77 1.30 31.73
C GLU A 462 25.54 2.71 32.28
N LYS A 463 24.36 3.30 32.01
CA LYS A 463 23.98 4.66 32.42
C LYS A 463 24.96 5.75 31.93
N ILE A 464 25.74 5.48 30.89
CA ILE A 464 26.71 6.45 30.33
C ILE A 464 25.94 7.59 29.66
N PRO A 465 26.08 8.84 30.15
CA PRO A 465 25.40 9.99 29.57
C PRO A 465 26.07 10.44 28.27
N GLU A 466 25.30 11.11 27.43
CA GLU A 466 25.82 11.85 26.28
C GLU A 466 26.44 13.19 26.71
N HIS A 467 27.43 13.68 25.97
CA HIS A 467 28.00 15.02 26.15
C HIS A 467 26.95 16.13 25.99
N ILE A 468 26.96 17.10 26.90
CA ILE A 468 25.98 18.20 26.95
C ILE A 468 26.09 19.09 25.72
N GLU A 469 27.30 19.25 25.19
CA GLU A 469 27.62 19.98 23.97
C GLU A 469 26.75 19.53 22.79
N LYS A 470 26.58 18.22 22.61
CA LYS A 470 25.71 17.65 21.56
C LYS A 470 24.26 18.12 21.76
N GLY A 471 23.80 18.10 23.01
CA GLY A 471 22.47 18.60 23.40
C GLY A 471 22.23 20.07 23.07
N ILE A 472 23.22 20.94 23.33
CA ILE A 472 23.16 22.38 23.03
C ILE A 472 23.06 22.58 21.51
N LEU A 473 23.90 21.89 20.74
CA LEU A 473 23.88 21.97 19.28
C LEU A 473 22.58 21.45 18.68
N ARG A 474 22.02 20.36 19.21
CA ARG A 474 20.70 19.85 18.77
C ARG A 474 19.58 20.84 19.06
N ALA A 475 19.55 21.42 20.27
CA ALA A 475 18.55 22.42 20.63
C ALA A 475 18.65 23.70 19.78
N LYS A 476 19.87 24.14 19.46
CA LYS A 476 20.11 25.30 18.59
C LYS A 476 19.60 25.08 17.15
N ASN A 477 19.69 23.85 16.65
CA ASN A 477 19.25 23.49 15.30
C ASN A 477 17.83 22.87 15.27
N GLU A 478 17.12 22.85 16.40
CA GLU A 478 15.76 22.32 16.54
C GLU A 478 15.60 20.84 16.11
N VAL A 479 16.64 20.03 16.33
CA VAL A 479 16.62 18.59 16.04
C VAL A 479 16.54 17.77 17.32
N TYR A 480 15.85 16.63 17.25
CA TYR A 480 15.56 15.79 18.42
C TYR A 480 16.29 14.45 18.34
N VAL A 481 16.79 14.02 19.49
CA VAL A 481 17.53 12.76 19.62
C VAL A 481 16.59 11.62 19.99
N PHE A 482 16.82 10.45 19.40
CA PHE A 482 16.17 9.21 19.78
C PHE A 482 16.99 8.43 20.82
N LYS A 483 16.46 7.30 21.31
CA LYS A 483 17.03 6.55 22.44
C LYS A 483 18.46 6.05 22.25
N ASP A 484 18.90 5.93 21.00
CA ASP A 484 20.20 5.40 20.59
C ASP A 484 21.22 6.49 20.21
N GLY A 485 20.82 7.77 20.28
CA GLY A 485 21.66 8.92 19.94
C GLY A 485 21.43 9.49 18.53
N THR A 486 20.65 8.80 17.69
CA THR A 486 20.40 9.20 16.29
C THR A 486 19.24 10.20 16.15
N ILE A 487 19.23 10.94 15.06
CA ILE A 487 18.15 11.84 14.64
C ILE A 487 17.37 11.20 13.50
N ARG A 488 16.05 11.14 13.64
CA ARG A 488 15.18 10.29 12.83
C ARG A 488 14.00 11.04 12.24
N PHE A 489 13.63 10.69 11.02
CA PHE A 489 12.44 11.16 10.34
C PHE A 489 11.57 9.97 9.93
N ASP A 490 10.32 9.92 10.39
CA ASP A 490 9.37 8.87 10.03
C ASP A 490 8.56 9.33 8.82
N ALA A 491 8.47 8.49 7.78
CA ALA A 491 7.64 8.70 6.59
C ALA A 491 6.85 7.43 6.25
N THR A 492 5.63 7.57 5.72
CA THR A 492 4.90 6.47 5.08
C THR A 492 5.69 6.02 3.84
N ASP A 493 5.81 4.72 3.62
CA ASP A 493 6.46 4.17 2.43
C ASP A 493 5.48 4.09 1.25
N ALA A 494 5.97 4.39 0.03
CA ALA A 494 5.26 4.01 -1.18
C ALA A 494 6.25 3.53 -2.26
N PRO A 495 5.99 2.36 -2.86
CA PRO A 495 6.85 1.84 -3.90
C PRO A 495 6.68 2.63 -5.20
N VAL A 496 7.80 2.99 -5.82
CA VAL A 496 7.85 3.45 -7.23
C VAL A 496 9.04 2.80 -7.91
N THR A 497 8.88 2.45 -9.19
CA THR A 497 9.98 1.94 -10.03
C THR A 497 10.45 2.97 -11.04
N HIS A 498 9.61 3.96 -11.34
CA HIS A 498 9.87 5.00 -12.32
C HIS A 498 9.40 6.36 -11.80
N PHE A 499 9.99 7.42 -12.33
CA PHE A 499 9.63 8.81 -11.99
C PHE A 499 9.96 9.76 -13.14
N LYS A 500 9.33 10.92 -13.17
CA LYS A 500 9.69 12.03 -14.06
C LYS A 500 10.50 13.08 -13.30
N PRO A 501 11.51 13.72 -13.92
CA PRO A 501 12.25 14.82 -13.29
C PRO A 501 11.35 15.92 -12.68
N LYS A 502 10.26 16.25 -13.38
CA LYS A 502 9.29 17.26 -12.95
C LYS A 502 8.57 16.90 -11.65
N GLU A 503 8.26 15.62 -11.44
CA GLU A 503 7.52 15.13 -10.27
C GLU A 503 8.35 15.18 -8.98
N VAL A 504 9.67 15.00 -9.13
CA VAL A 504 10.60 14.96 -8.00
C VAL A 504 11.27 16.31 -7.71
N ASP A 505 10.86 17.37 -8.42
CA ASP A 505 11.38 18.73 -8.29
C ASP A 505 12.91 18.81 -8.43
N VAL A 506 13.46 18.14 -9.46
CA VAL A 506 14.90 18.15 -9.76
C VAL A 506 15.17 18.42 -11.24
N SER A 507 16.12 19.31 -11.52
CA SER A 507 16.54 19.59 -12.89
C SER A 507 17.28 18.41 -13.53
N ILE A 508 17.15 18.28 -14.85
CA ILE A 508 17.86 17.28 -15.67
C ILE A 508 19.38 17.33 -15.45
N GLU A 509 19.98 18.52 -15.31
CA GLU A 509 21.42 18.66 -15.11
C GLU A 509 21.90 17.95 -13.83
N TYR A 510 21.13 18.05 -12.75
CA TYR A 510 21.44 17.36 -11.49
C TYR A 510 21.22 15.85 -11.59
N LEU A 511 20.14 15.40 -12.25
CA LEU A 511 19.90 13.97 -12.48
C LEU A 511 21.03 13.33 -13.31
N LYS A 512 21.51 14.02 -14.36
CA LYS A 512 22.70 13.60 -15.13
C LYS A 512 23.95 13.47 -14.25
N LYS A 513 24.16 14.36 -13.28
CA LYS A 513 25.26 14.26 -12.30
C LYS A 513 25.11 13.07 -11.36
N LEU A 514 23.88 12.66 -11.04
CA LEU A 514 23.58 11.51 -10.18
C LEU A 514 23.72 10.16 -10.91
N GLY A 515 23.76 10.17 -12.24
CA GLY A 515 23.95 8.98 -13.08
C GLY A 515 22.82 8.74 -14.10
N TYR A 516 21.71 9.48 -14.00
CA TYR A 516 20.55 9.34 -14.87
C TYR A 516 20.82 10.00 -16.23
N THR A 517 21.15 9.19 -17.23
CA THR A 517 21.56 9.66 -18.56
C THR A 517 20.53 9.38 -19.64
N HIS A 518 19.72 8.33 -19.48
CA HIS A 518 18.74 7.87 -20.44
C HIS A 518 17.40 7.60 -19.75
N ASP A 519 16.31 7.69 -20.51
CA ASP A 519 14.98 7.27 -20.07
C ASP A 519 14.83 5.74 -20.07
N TYR A 520 13.68 5.25 -19.58
CA TYR A 520 13.37 3.82 -19.52
C TYR A 520 13.31 3.12 -20.89
N ASN A 521 13.21 3.88 -21.99
CA ASN A 521 13.25 3.40 -23.36
C ASN A 521 14.67 3.48 -23.97
N GLY A 522 15.65 3.99 -23.23
CA GLY A 522 17.04 4.14 -23.65
C GLY A 522 17.33 5.40 -24.47
N ASN A 523 16.39 6.36 -24.57
CA ASN A 523 16.65 7.65 -25.21
C ASN A 523 17.41 8.58 -24.26
N GLU A 524 18.24 9.48 -24.79
CA GLU A 524 18.94 10.45 -23.95
C GLU A 524 17.97 11.35 -23.17
N LEU A 525 18.26 11.60 -21.89
CA LEU A 525 17.49 12.49 -21.05
C LEU A 525 17.67 13.96 -21.50
N THR A 526 16.60 14.56 -22.02
CA THR A 526 16.54 15.93 -22.56
C THR A 526 15.30 16.70 -22.13
N ASP A 527 14.23 16.03 -21.73
CA ASP A 527 12.94 16.60 -21.32
C ASP A 527 12.61 16.23 -19.86
N GLU A 528 11.94 17.13 -19.15
CA GLU A 528 11.54 16.94 -17.75
C GLU A 528 10.33 16.01 -17.56
N ASN A 529 9.61 15.71 -18.66
CA ASN A 529 8.48 14.78 -18.69
C ASN A 529 8.90 13.37 -19.14
N GLN A 530 10.17 13.16 -19.48
CA GLN A 530 10.68 11.81 -19.74
C GLN A 530 10.64 10.97 -18.46
N ILE A 531 10.23 9.71 -18.61
CA ILE A 531 10.13 8.76 -17.51
C ILE A 531 11.47 8.07 -17.32
N LEU A 532 12.05 8.18 -16.14
CA LEU A 532 13.30 7.55 -15.76
C LEU A 532 13.02 6.31 -14.92
N GLU A 533 13.81 5.25 -15.11
CA GLU A 533 13.81 4.09 -14.22
C GLU A 533 14.59 4.43 -12.94
N LEU A 534 13.98 4.23 -11.77
CA LEU A 534 14.56 4.56 -10.47
C LEU A 534 15.62 3.52 -10.08
N GLU A 535 16.82 3.98 -9.76
CA GLU A 535 17.87 3.12 -9.23
C GLU A 535 17.47 2.54 -7.87
N VAL A 536 17.85 1.28 -7.63
CA VAL A 536 17.30 0.46 -6.54
C VAL A 536 17.49 1.01 -5.12
N GLN A 537 18.54 1.79 -4.87
CA GLN A 537 18.82 2.42 -3.57
C GLN A 537 18.58 3.94 -3.58
N ASP A 538 18.01 4.47 -4.64
CA ASP A 538 17.63 5.87 -4.71
C ASP A 538 16.24 6.09 -4.09
N ILE A 539 16.09 7.20 -3.38
CA ILE A 539 14.87 7.55 -2.67
C ILE A 539 14.47 9.00 -2.94
N ILE A 540 13.17 9.25 -2.91
CA ILE A 540 12.54 10.56 -3.03
C ILE A 540 11.86 10.84 -1.69
N ILE A 541 12.27 11.94 -1.04
CA ILE A 541 11.84 12.25 0.33
C ILE A 541 10.84 13.42 0.35
N PRO A 542 9.96 13.50 1.33
CA PRO A 542 9.00 14.59 1.39
C PRO A 542 9.67 15.92 1.79
N TYR A 543 9.12 17.07 1.37
CA TYR A 543 9.73 18.40 1.62
C TYR A 543 10.01 18.68 3.09
N ASN A 544 9.09 18.29 3.97
CA ASN A 544 9.27 18.42 5.41
C ASN A 544 10.44 17.56 5.95
N GLY A 545 10.72 16.42 5.31
CA GLY A 545 11.90 15.59 5.56
C GLY A 545 13.17 16.30 5.13
N ALA A 546 13.17 16.93 3.95
CA ALA A 546 14.30 17.71 3.46
C ALA A 546 14.64 18.88 4.41
N GLU A 547 13.65 19.67 4.83
CA GLU A 547 13.84 20.76 5.81
C GLU A 547 14.43 20.26 7.14
N TYR A 548 14.00 19.08 7.60
CA TYR A 548 14.53 18.47 8.82
C TYR A 548 15.96 17.95 8.63
N PHE A 549 16.29 17.39 7.47
CA PHE A 549 17.65 16.94 7.16
C PHE A 549 18.61 18.10 6.94
N MET A 550 18.19 19.24 6.38
CA MET A 550 19.03 20.45 6.34
C MET A 550 19.44 20.91 7.74
N ARG A 551 18.50 20.90 8.69
CA ARG A 551 18.77 21.19 10.11
C ARG A 551 19.70 20.15 10.74
N THR A 552 19.51 18.89 10.41
CA THR A 552 20.35 17.77 10.88
C THR A 552 21.78 17.87 10.34
N ALA A 553 21.94 18.18 9.06
CA ALA A 553 23.24 18.37 8.41
C ALA A 553 24.00 19.56 9.03
N LYS A 554 23.31 20.69 9.27
CA LYS A 554 23.88 21.83 9.98
C LYS A 554 24.31 21.47 11.41
N PHE A 555 23.53 20.65 12.10
CA PHE A 555 23.92 20.11 13.41
C PHE A 555 25.19 19.26 13.31
N VAL A 556 25.30 18.36 12.33
CA VAL A 556 26.48 17.51 12.12
C VAL A 556 27.72 18.35 11.82
N ASP A 557 27.63 19.35 10.94
CA ASP A 557 28.75 20.24 10.63
C ASP A 557 29.19 21.06 11.83
N GLU A 558 28.25 21.63 12.59
CA GLU A 558 28.58 22.34 13.82
C GLU A 558 29.19 21.41 14.87
N LEU A 559 28.75 20.14 14.93
CA LEU A 559 29.32 19.14 15.83
C LEU A 559 30.76 18.78 15.44
N LEU A 560 31.02 18.52 14.16
CA LEU A 560 32.37 18.27 13.64
C LEU A 560 33.31 19.43 13.96
N ARG A 561 32.91 20.66 13.63
CA ARG A 561 33.75 21.85 13.83
C ARG A 561 33.96 22.23 15.29
N LYS A 562 32.88 22.28 16.09
CA LYS A 562 32.94 22.85 17.45
C LYS A 562 33.29 21.83 18.53
N PHE A 563 32.91 20.57 18.35
CA PHE A 563 33.17 19.53 19.35
C PHE A 563 34.37 18.66 18.98
N TYR A 564 34.46 18.22 17.71
CA TYR A 564 35.56 17.36 17.26
C TYR A 564 36.76 18.11 16.67
N GLY A 565 36.64 19.41 16.39
CA GLY A 565 37.71 20.20 15.78
C GLY A 565 38.03 19.82 14.32
N LEU A 566 37.06 19.23 13.61
CA LEU A 566 37.17 18.77 12.23
C LEU A 566 36.51 19.76 11.26
N GLU A 567 36.78 19.61 9.96
CA GLU A 567 36.12 20.38 8.92
C GLU A 567 34.63 19.99 8.78
N ASN A 568 33.83 20.90 8.19
CA ASN A 568 32.44 20.63 7.87
C ASN A 568 32.35 19.51 6.81
N PHE A 569 31.36 18.62 6.93
CA PHE A 569 31.17 17.52 5.99
C PHE A 569 30.11 17.83 4.93
N TYR A 570 28.93 18.30 5.34
CA TYR A 570 27.78 18.47 4.46
C TYR A 570 27.78 19.81 3.73
N ASN A 571 27.99 20.92 4.45
CA ASN A 571 27.91 22.29 3.93
C ASN A 571 26.58 22.64 3.21
N ILE A 572 25.49 21.97 3.59
CA ILE A 572 24.16 22.10 2.97
C ILE A 572 23.51 23.43 3.33
N ARG A 573 23.04 24.16 2.32
CA ARG A 573 22.37 25.47 2.44
C ARG A 573 20.99 25.49 1.81
N THR A 574 20.80 24.77 0.72
CA THR A 574 19.52 24.62 0.05
C THR A 574 19.09 23.15 0.02
N LYS A 575 17.85 22.88 -0.41
CA LYS A 575 17.35 21.50 -0.51
C LYS A 575 18.11 20.74 -1.60
N GLU A 576 18.52 21.39 -2.67
CA GLU A 576 19.26 20.79 -3.79
C GLU A 576 20.63 20.27 -3.34
N ASP A 577 21.24 20.86 -2.31
CA ASP A 577 22.48 20.34 -1.73
C ASP A 577 22.30 18.98 -1.02
N LEU A 578 21.06 18.54 -0.75
CA LEU A 578 20.77 17.20 -0.24
C LEU A 578 20.80 16.13 -1.34
N LEU A 579 20.77 16.52 -2.62
CA LEU A 579 20.82 15.56 -3.71
C LEU A 579 22.15 14.80 -3.71
N GLY A 580 22.08 13.48 -3.77
CA GLY A 580 23.23 12.59 -3.66
C GLY A 580 23.66 12.30 -2.21
N VAL A 581 23.05 12.92 -1.20
CA VAL A 581 23.35 12.63 0.20
C VAL A 581 22.88 11.23 0.56
N ILE A 582 23.76 10.50 1.23
CA ILE A 582 23.49 9.14 1.69
C ILE A 582 22.75 9.14 3.03
N VAL A 583 21.70 8.34 3.08
CA VAL A 583 20.85 8.11 4.23
C VAL A 583 20.81 6.62 4.59
N VAL A 584 20.27 6.33 5.77
CA VAL A 584 19.97 5.00 6.25
C VAL A 584 18.47 4.90 6.50
N GLY A 585 17.79 4.04 5.76
CA GLY A 585 16.42 3.64 6.02
C GLY A 585 16.37 2.50 7.03
N LEU A 586 15.44 2.55 7.97
CA LEU A 586 15.22 1.52 8.97
C LEU A 586 13.72 1.36 9.17
N ALA A 587 13.20 0.16 8.93
CA ALA A 587 11.81 -0.14 9.24
C ALA A 587 11.65 -0.32 10.77
N PRO A 588 10.48 0.02 11.33
CA PRO A 588 10.11 -0.32 12.69
C PRO A 588 10.38 -1.79 12.98
N HIS A 589 10.76 -2.05 14.23
CA HIS A 589 11.03 -3.37 14.79
C HIS A 589 12.24 -4.09 14.20
N THR A 590 12.99 -3.46 13.30
CA THR A 590 14.22 -4.02 12.71
C THR A 590 15.49 -3.39 13.28
N SER A 591 16.63 -3.99 12.95
CA SER A 591 17.94 -3.50 13.40
C SER A 591 19.02 -3.47 12.32
N ALA A 592 18.65 -3.83 11.09
CA ALA A 592 19.46 -3.70 9.90
C ALA A 592 18.92 -2.51 9.09
N GLY A 593 19.72 -1.44 9.04
CA GLY A 593 19.41 -0.31 8.17
C GLY A 593 19.86 -0.60 6.73
N ILE A 594 19.18 -0.03 5.76
CA ILE A 594 19.57 -0.12 4.35
C ILE A 594 20.02 1.28 3.90
N MET A 595 21.18 1.35 3.25
CA MET A 595 21.63 2.62 2.67
C MET A 595 20.71 3.03 1.52
N GLY A 596 20.41 4.32 1.47
CA GLY A 596 19.74 4.95 0.35
C GLY A 596 20.40 6.27 -0.03
N ARG A 597 20.12 6.79 -1.21
CA ARG A 597 20.62 8.07 -1.71
C ARG A 597 19.43 8.96 -2.07
N ILE A 598 19.44 10.20 -1.59
CA ILE A 598 18.38 11.17 -1.90
C ILE A 598 18.56 11.65 -3.34
N ILE A 599 17.52 11.54 -4.17
CA ILE A 599 17.56 11.99 -5.56
C ILE A 599 16.49 13.02 -5.92
N GLY A 600 15.56 13.30 -5.01
CA GLY A 600 14.50 14.26 -5.26
C GLY A 600 13.57 14.43 -4.08
N PHE A 601 12.56 15.26 -4.28
CA PHE A 601 11.64 15.72 -3.26
C PHE A 601 10.19 15.63 -3.71
N THR A 602 9.27 15.46 -2.75
CA THR A 602 7.83 15.42 -3.05
C THR A 602 7.01 16.27 -2.06
N PRO A 603 5.90 16.90 -2.51
CA PRO A 603 4.91 17.49 -1.61
C PRO A 603 4.09 16.47 -0.81
N ALA A 604 3.98 15.22 -1.30
CA ALA A 604 3.27 14.15 -0.59
C ALA A 604 3.96 13.83 0.74
N ARG A 605 3.23 13.28 1.73
CA ARG A 605 3.82 12.91 3.04
C ARG A 605 4.31 11.47 3.05
N VAL A 606 5.00 11.10 1.98
CA VAL A 606 5.41 9.75 1.66
C VAL A 606 6.87 9.76 1.23
N CYS A 607 7.61 8.71 1.56
CA CYS A 607 8.93 8.43 1.03
C CYS A 607 8.77 7.44 -0.11
N TYR A 608 9.00 7.90 -1.35
CA TYR A 608 9.00 7.01 -2.50
C TYR A 608 10.37 6.36 -2.65
N ALA A 609 10.39 5.05 -2.83
CA ALA A 609 11.61 4.32 -3.14
C ALA A 609 11.30 3.06 -3.95
N HIS A 610 12.34 2.45 -4.48
CA HIS A 610 12.24 1.18 -5.17
C HIS A 610 11.62 0.10 -4.25
N PRO A 611 10.70 -0.77 -4.74
CA PRO A 611 10.09 -1.85 -3.95
C PRO A 611 11.11 -2.71 -3.19
N TYR A 612 12.24 -3.03 -3.83
CA TYR A 612 13.33 -3.76 -3.17
C TYR A 612 13.87 -3.04 -1.92
N TRP A 613 13.99 -1.71 -1.95
CA TRP A 613 14.48 -0.94 -0.82
C TRP A 613 13.49 -0.98 0.35
N HIS A 614 12.18 -0.97 0.08
CA HIS A 614 11.15 -1.20 1.09
C HIS A 614 11.18 -2.64 1.63
N ALA A 615 11.19 -3.64 0.75
CA ALA A 615 11.22 -5.05 1.11
C ALA A 615 12.47 -5.46 1.91
N ALA A 616 13.65 -4.95 1.55
CA ALA A 616 14.92 -5.27 2.23
C ALA A 616 14.94 -4.91 3.72
N LYS A 617 14.05 -4.00 4.16
CA LYS A 617 13.96 -3.56 5.55
C LYS A 617 13.08 -4.43 6.43
N ARG A 618 12.42 -5.49 5.90
CA ARG A 618 11.43 -6.32 6.61
C ARG A 618 11.92 -7.78 6.73
N ARG A 619 12.22 -8.32 7.94
CA ARG A 619 12.57 -9.75 8.14
C ARG A 619 12.03 -10.30 9.49
N ASN A 620 11.29 -11.43 9.49
CA ASN A 620 10.64 -12.05 10.68
C ASN A 620 10.98 -13.54 10.88
N CYS A 621 11.14 -14.03 12.13
CA CYS A 621 11.52 -15.43 12.40
C CYS A 621 10.89 -16.10 13.66
N PHE A 622 10.75 -17.44 13.66
CA PHE A 622 10.34 -18.29 14.80
C PHE A 622 11.51 -19.04 15.46
N SER A 623 11.34 -19.57 16.68
CA SER A 623 12.31 -20.51 17.28
C SER A 623 12.14 -21.93 16.75
N GLY A 624 13.23 -22.72 16.73
CA GLY A 624 13.24 -24.07 16.14
C GLY A 624 12.31 -25.10 16.79
N ASP A 625 11.95 -24.96 18.07
CA ASP A 625 11.06 -25.88 18.78
C ASP A 625 9.56 -25.61 18.52
N THR A 626 9.25 -24.54 17.79
CA THR A 626 7.88 -24.18 17.39
C THR A 626 7.26 -25.30 16.58
N LYS A 627 6.08 -25.78 17.00
CA LYS A 627 5.37 -26.90 16.39
C LYS A 627 4.30 -26.39 15.43
N ILE A 628 4.30 -26.94 14.23
CA ILE A 628 3.42 -26.51 13.14
C ILE A 628 2.66 -27.74 12.63
N PRO A 629 1.32 -27.65 12.49
CA PRO A 629 0.54 -28.71 11.86
C PRO A 629 0.80 -28.67 10.36
N ILE A 630 1.24 -29.80 9.80
CA ILE A 630 1.45 -29.95 8.37
C ILE A 630 0.62 -31.11 7.82
N LEU A 631 0.26 -31.00 6.55
CA LEU A 631 -0.35 -32.03 5.74
C LEU A 631 0.62 -32.38 4.61
N LYS A 632 1.13 -33.60 4.63
CA LYS A 632 2.02 -34.13 3.59
C LYS A 632 1.49 -35.50 3.16
N GLU A 633 1.33 -35.72 1.85
CA GLU A 633 0.89 -37.01 1.28
C GLU A 633 -0.43 -37.55 1.90
N GLY A 634 -1.35 -36.67 2.29
CA GLY A 634 -2.65 -37.05 2.89
C GLY A 634 -2.59 -37.43 4.38
N GLU A 635 -1.44 -37.26 5.04
CA GLU A 635 -1.27 -37.49 6.47
C GLU A 635 -1.03 -36.20 7.25
N TRP A 636 -1.83 -35.98 8.31
CA TRP A 636 -1.64 -34.84 9.21
C TRP A 636 -0.61 -35.16 10.30
N ASN A 637 0.41 -34.32 10.40
CA ASN A 637 1.47 -34.42 11.39
C ASN A 637 1.71 -33.07 12.07
N ILE A 638 2.13 -33.09 13.34
CA ILE A 638 2.68 -31.90 14.00
C ILE A 638 4.18 -32.12 14.10
N ILE A 639 4.95 -31.32 13.38
CA ILE A 639 6.40 -31.37 13.40
C ILE A 639 6.95 -30.05 13.93
N THR A 640 8.21 -30.04 14.32
CA THR A 640 8.88 -28.79 14.69
C THR A 640 9.28 -28.02 13.42
N ILE A 641 9.30 -26.69 13.48
CA ILE A 641 9.71 -25.86 12.35
C ILE A 641 11.16 -26.15 11.98
N LYS A 642 12.03 -26.41 12.97
CA LYS A 642 13.40 -26.88 12.71
C LYS A 642 13.42 -28.15 11.87
N GLU A 643 12.64 -29.17 12.26
CA GLU A 643 12.56 -30.41 11.50
C GLU A 643 11.98 -30.19 10.09
N LEU A 644 10.99 -29.32 9.95
CA LEU A 644 10.41 -28.97 8.66
C LEU A 644 11.44 -28.29 7.76
N VAL A 645 12.13 -27.26 8.25
CA VAL A 645 13.10 -26.51 7.47
C VAL A 645 14.31 -27.39 7.14
N GLU A 646 14.94 -28.02 8.12
CA GLU A 646 16.16 -28.83 7.92
C GLU A 646 15.95 -30.02 6.96
N LYS A 647 14.73 -30.61 6.92
CA LYS A 647 14.42 -31.69 5.97
C LYS A 647 14.17 -31.21 4.54
N ASN A 648 13.79 -29.95 4.37
CA ASN A 648 13.43 -29.39 3.07
C ASN A 648 14.44 -28.33 2.57
N LEU A 649 15.53 -28.08 3.31
CA LEU A 649 16.75 -27.41 2.85
C LEU A 649 17.54 -28.32 1.90
N ILE A 650 17.01 -28.59 0.71
CA ILE A 650 17.62 -29.53 -0.26
C ILE A 650 18.45 -28.76 -1.31
N LYS A 651 17.90 -27.68 -1.87
CA LYS A 651 18.62 -26.75 -2.74
C LYS A 651 18.99 -25.53 -1.92
N ILE A 652 20.05 -25.67 -1.13
CA ILE A 652 20.46 -24.66 -0.16
C ILE A 652 21.05 -23.47 -0.91
N GLU A 653 20.33 -22.35 -0.88
CA GLU A 653 20.85 -21.03 -1.19
C GLU A 653 21.24 -20.34 0.13
N ARG A 654 22.40 -19.69 0.17
CA ARG A 654 22.95 -19.01 1.35
C ARG A 654 23.02 -17.51 1.09
N ASP A 655 22.45 -16.72 2.00
CA ASP A 655 22.61 -15.26 2.00
C ASP A 655 23.96 -14.85 2.63
N ASP A 656 24.36 -13.59 2.43
CA ASP A 656 25.60 -13.02 2.97
C ASP A 656 25.63 -12.93 4.52
N PHE A 657 24.50 -13.19 5.17
CA PHE A 657 24.35 -13.22 6.62
C PHE A 657 24.43 -14.64 7.19
N GLY A 658 24.56 -15.67 6.35
CA GLY A 658 24.61 -17.08 6.74
C GLY A 658 23.22 -17.72 6.97
N CYS A 659 22.15 -17.08 6.50
CA CYS A 659 20.82 -17.66 6.40
C CYS A 659 20.76 -18.65 5.23
N GLU A 660 20.07 -19.76 5.43
CA GLU A 660 19.87 -20.78 4.41
C GLU A 660 18.39 -20.91 4.08
N TYR A 661 18.01 -20.87 2.80
CA TYR A 661 16.61 -21.04 2.39
C TYR A 661 16.47 -22.03 1.23
N SER A 662 15.26 -22.56 1.06
CA SER A 662 14.90 -23.48 -0.02
C SER A 662 13.39 -23.43 -0.29
N LYS A 663 13.01 -23.57 -1.56
CA LYS A 663 11.63 -23.80 -1.98
C LYS A 663 11.14 -25.19 -1.53
N VAL A 664 9.87 -25.29 -1.19
CA VAL A 664 9.24 -26.54 -0.73
C VAL A 664 7.97 -26.80 -1.55
N ASP A 665 7.86 -28.01 -2.11
CA ASP A 665 6.67 -28.43 -2.86
C ASP A 665 5.99 -29.61 -2.14
N GLY A 666 4.65 -29.61 -2.13
CA GLY A 666 3.84 -30.73 -1.63
C GLY A 666 3.66 -30.82 -0.12
N ILE A 667 3.94 -29.74 0.62
CA ILE A 667 3.65 -29.63 2.07
C ILE A 667 2.65 -28.50 2.29
N LYS A 668 1.54 -28.82 2.94
CA LYS A 668 0.46 -27.87 3.28
C LYS A 668 0.40 -27.61 4.78
N THR A 669 -0.17 -26.48 5.19
CA THR A 669 -0.45 -26.14 6.59
C THR A 669 -1.78 -25.41 6.73
N LEU A 670 -2.15 -25.04 7.97
CA LEU A 670 -3.36 -24.31 8.29
C LEU A 670 -3.05 -22.81 8.41
N THR A 671 -3.82 -22.02 7.67
CA THR A 671 -3.78 -20.56 7.66
C THR A 671 -5.13 -20.00 8.13
N PHE A 672 -5.14 -18.80 8.71
CA PHE A 672 -6.36 -18.17 9.23
C PHE A 672 -6.77 -16.98 8.36
N ASN A 673 -7.95 -17.06 7.77
CA ASN A 673 -8.54 -15.98 7.00
C ASN A 673 -9.28 -15.02 7.94
N LYS A 674 -8.81 -13.77 8.05
CA LYS A 674 -9.43 -12.77 8.94
C LYS A 674 -10.81 -12.32 8.48
N GLU A 675 -11.06 -12.31 7.17
CA GLU A 675 -12.32 -11.85 6.57
C GLU A 675 -13.41 -12.90 6.75
N SER A 676 -13.12 -14.14 6.37
CA SER A 676 -14.05 -15.27 6.52
C SER A 676 -14.16 -15.75 7.97
N LYS A 677 -13.18 -15.39 8.82
CA LYS A 677 -13.01 -15.82 10.22
C LYS A 677 -12.92 -17.34 10.37
N LYS A 678 -12.41 -18.01 9.34
CA LYS A 678 -12.26 -19.48 9.24
C LYS A 678 -10.81 -19.87 8.98
N PHE A 679 -10.51 -21.13 9.28
CA PHE A 679 -9.23 -21.73 8.92
C PHE A 679 -9.30 -22.42 7.55
N GLU A 680 -8.25 -22.25 6.77
CA GLU A 680 -8.10 -22.80 5.43
C GLU A 680 -6.77 -23.57 5.33
N VAL A 681 -6.64 -24.45 4.34
CA VAL A 681 -5.39 -25.18 4.08
C VAL A 681 -4.64 -24.52 2.93
N ALA A 682 -3.39 -24.16 3.17
CA ALA A 682 -2.52 -23.47 2.23
C ALA A 682 -1.18 -24.20 2.07
N ASP A 683 -0.54 -24.06 0.91
CA ASP A 683 0.78 -24.62 0.65
C ASP A 683 1.89 -23.81 1.33
N ILE A 684 2.91 -24.50 1.85
CA ILE A 684 4.13 -23.87 2.36
C ILE A 684 5.06 -23.67 1.16
N SER A 685 5.28 -22.42 0.76
CA SER A 685 6.06 -22.11 -0.45
C SER A 685 7.58 -22.17 -0.20
N HIS A 686 8.03 -21.59 0.91
CA HIS A 686 9.44 -21.44 1.24
C HIS A 686 9.71 -21.74 2.71
N VAL A 687 10.92 -22.24 2.99
CA VAL A 687 11.45 -22.40 4.35
C VAL A 687 12.83 -21.76 4.44
N SER A 688 13.12 -21.14 5.58
CA SER A 688 14.39 -20.47 5.84
C SER A 688 14.94 -20.77 7.24
N ARG A 689 16.26 -20.80 7.35
CA ARG A 689 17.03 -20.96 8.59
C ARG A 689 17.93 -19.76 8.76
N HIS A 690 17.65 -18.94 9.77
CA HIS A 690 18.35 -17.71 10.06
C HIS A 690 19.43 -17.90 11.14
N VAL A 691 20.39 -16.99 11.19
CA VAL A 691 21.42 -16.97 12.22
C VAL A 691 20.85 -16.85 13.64
N PRO A 692 21.61 -17.25 14.68
CA PRO A 692 21.12 -17.21 16.06
C PRO A 692 20.63 -15.83 16.52
N GLN A 693 19.33 -15.74 16.83
CA GLN A 693 18.63 -14.53 17.27
C GLN A 693 18.08 -14.67 18.69
N GLU A 694 17.73 -13.54 19.30
CA GLU A 694 17.17 -13.47 20.65
C GLU A 694 15.66 -13.73 20.61
N THR A 695 15.15 -14.61 21.46
CA THR A 695 13.73 -15.02 21.45
C THR A 695 12.99 -14.67 22.74
N ILE A 696 11.66 -14.55 22.65
CA ILE A 696 10.72 -14.38 23.76
C ILE A 696 9.74 -15.55 23.76
N THR A 697 9.51 -16.13 24.93
CA THR A 697 8.50 -17.16 25.16
C THR A 697 7.25 -16.52 25.76
N LEU A 698 6.16 -16.52 25.01
CA LEU A 698 4.84 -16.11 25.47
C LEU A 698 4.11 -17.32 26.04
N LYS A 699 3.48 -17.15 27.20
CA LYS A 699 2.61 -18.15 27.81
C LYS A 699 1.20 -17.59 27.96
N THR A 700 0.24 -18.28 27.38
CA THR A 700 -1.17 -17.89 27.41
C THR A 700 -1.90 -18.49 28.61
N LYS A 701 -3.10 -17.99 28.91
CA LYS A 701 -3.95 -18.45 30.02
C LYS A 701 -4.39 -19.89 29.84
N SER A 702 -4.63 -20.35 28.60
CA SER A 702 -4.90 -21.77 28.31
C SER A 702 -3.68 -22.70 28.48
N GLY A 703 -2.51 -22.13 28.77
CA GLY A 703 -1.27 -22.86 28.99
C GLY A 703 -0.46 -23.14 27.73
N ARG A 704 -0.82 -22.55 26.58
CA ARG A 704 -0.02 -22.61 25.35
C ARG A 704 1.24 -21.76 25.53
N MET A 705 2.33 -22.21 24.91
CA MET A 705 3.60 -21.48 24.92
C MET A 705 4.13 -21.39 23.50
N ILE A 706 4.53 -20.21 23.07
CA ILE A 706 5.20 -19.99 21.79
C ILE A 706 6.47 -19.18 22.02
N THR A 707 7.54 -19.55 21.34
CA THR A 707 8.81 -18.85 21.40
C THR A 707 9.11 -18.26 20.03
N THR A 708 9.14 -16.93 19.93
CA THR A 708 9.36 -16.19 18.68
C THR A 708 10.47 -15.16 18.85
N THR A 709 10.89 -14.51 17.77
CA THR A 709 11.56 -13.21 17.89
C THR A 709 10.60 -12.18 18.51
N LEU A 710 11.15 -11.09 19.05
CA LEU A 710 10.37 -10.13 19.84
C LEU A 710 9.41 -9.27 19.01
N ASP A 711 9.77 -9.08 17.75
CA ASP A 711 9.07 -8.36 16.69
C ASP A 711 7.99 -9.20 16.00
N HIS A 712 7.92 -10.50 16.30
CA HIS A 712 6.99 -11.39 15.63
C HIS A 712 5.53 -10.95 15.86
N PRO A 713 4.73 -10.73 14.81
CA PRO A 713 3.41 -10.14 14.95
C PRO A 713 2.36 -11.24 15.17
N PHE A 714 1.41 -10.93 16.04
CA PHE A 714 0.25 -11.75 16.32
C PHE A 714 -1.01 -10.99 15.89
N PRO A 715 -1.95 -11.64 15.20
CA PRO A 715 -3.24 -11.03 14.89
C PRO A 715 -4.06 -10.87 16.19
N THR A 716 -4.66 -9.69 16.35
CA THR A 716 -5.53 -9.32 17.48
C THR A 716 -6.85 -8.73 16.97
N ILE A 717 -7.84 -8.50 17.84
CA ILE A 717 -9.13 -7.89 17.43
C ILE A 717 -8.89 -6.48 16.85
N ASN A 718 -7.90 -5.77 17.38
CA ASN A 718 -7.54 -4.40 16.99
C ASN A 718 -6.53 -4.34 15.84
N GLY A 719 -6.18 -5.48 15.22
CA GLY A 719 -5.25 -5.54 14.09
C GLY A 719 -4.12 -6.55 14.28
N LYS A 720 -2.89 -6.05 14.47
CA LYS A 720 -1.68 -6.85 14.71
C LYS A 720 -0.91 -6.23 15.88
N GLU A 721 -0.40 -7.06 16.77
CA GLU A 721 0.47 -6.64 17.89
C GLU A 721 1.73 -7.51 17.93
N ILE A 722 2.89 -6.93 18.21
CA ILE A 722 4.17 -7.65 18.28
C ILE A 722 4.30 -8.48 19.55
N ALA A 723 5.10 -9.55 19.53
CA ALA A 723 5.30 -10.49 20.64
C ALA A 723 5.64 -9.80 21.99
N SER A 724 6.39 -8.70 21.97
CA SER A 724 6.73 -7.95 23.20
C SER A 724 5.52 -7.27 23.84
N ASP A 725 4.56 -6.81 23.04
CA ASP A 725 3.50 -5.90 23.47
C ASP A 725 2.14 -6.60 23.52
N VAL A 726 1.95 -7.64 22.72
CA VAL A 726 0.69 -8.39 22.57
C VAL A 726 0.13 -8.88 23.91
N GLU A 727 -1.10 -8.47 24.24
CA GLU A 727 -1.77 -8.90 25.48
C GLU A 727 -2.73 -10.09 25.27
N GLU A 728 -3.18 -10.27 24.03
CA GLU A 728 -4.11 -11.32 23.63
C GLU A 728 -3.73 -11.91 22.27
N VAL A 729 -3.90 -13.22 22.12
CA VAL A 729 -3.58 -13.92 20.88
C VAL A 729 -4.74 -14.78 20.42
N PHE A 730 -4.86 -14.94 19.10
CA PHE A 730 -5.85 -15.83 18.52
C PHE A 730 -5.40 -17.28 18.66
N VAL A 731 -6.32 -18.11 19.11
CA VAL A 731 -6.13 -19.55 19.30
C VAL A 731 -7.27 -20.28 18.60
N PRO A 732 -7.01 -21.41 17.93
CA PRO A 732 -8.08 -22.13 17.25
C PRO A 732 -9.08 -22.78 18.24
N HIS A 733 -10.38 -22.61 17.98
CA HIS A 733 -11.45 -23.18 18.80
C HIS A 733 -12.28 -24.22 18.03
N ASN A 734 -12.72 -23.86 16.82
CA ASN A 734 -13.52 -24.72 15.97
C ASN A 734 -12.83 -24.77 14.61
N ILE A 735 -12.07 -25.82 14.34
CA ILE A 735 -11.39 -25.97 13.05
C ILE A 735 -12.03 -27.15 12.32
N ASP A 736 -12.43 -26.95 11.07
CA ASP A 736 -12.58 -28.08 10.16
C ASP A 736 -11.33 -28.20 9.28
N ILE A 737 -10.72 -29.38 9.28
CA ILE A 737 -9.54 -29.68 8.48
C ILE A 737 -9.89 -30.75 7.44
N PRO A 738 -9.33 -30.72 6.22
CA PRO A 738 -9.53 -31.74 5.21
C PRO A 738 -9.34 -33.17 5.72
N GLU A 739 -10.08 -34.12 5.13
CA GLU A 739 -9.93 -35.54 5.46
C GLU A 739 -8.50 -36.03 5.20
N GLY A 740 -7.96 -36.72 6.17
CA GLY A 740 -6.59 -37.24 6.14
C GLY A 740 -6.33 -38.11 7.36
N LYS A 741 -5.34 -39.00 7.26
CA LYS A 741 -4.98 -39.85 8.39
C LYS A 741 -4.53 -38.97 9.56
N ASN A 742 -4.90 -39.36 10.78
CA ASN A 742 -4.67 -38.61 12.04
C ASN A 742 -5.47 -37.31 12.26
N LYS A 743 -6.44 -36.93 11.40
CA LYS A 743 -7.32 -35.74 11.57
C LYS A 743 -7.82 -35.56 13.01
N LYS A 744 -8.52 -36.56 13.57
CA LYS A 744 -9.08 -36.51 14.94
C LYS A 744 -8.02 -36.26 16.02
N ARG A 745 -6.82 -36.84 15.86
CA ARG A 745 -5.71 -36.71 16.82
C ARG A 745 -5.12 -35.29 16.84
N ILE A 746 -5.03 -34.66 15.66
CA ILE A 746 -4.45 -33.33 15.47
C ILE A 746 -5.45 -32.27 15.91
N LEU A 747 -6.72 -32.44 15.55
CA LEU A 747 -7.82 -31.58 15.97
C LEU A 747 -7.93 -31.52 17.51
N ASN A 748 -7.88 -32.68 18.18
CA ASN A 748 -7.87 -32.77 19.64
C ASN A 748 -6.65 -32.11 20.30
N LYS A 749 -5.52 -31.98 19.60
CA LYS A 749 -4.32 -31.29 20.10
C LYS A 749 -4.40 -29.78 19.89
N LEU A 750 -4.93 -29.32 18.76
CA LEU A 750 -5.05 -27.88 18.44
C LEU A 750 -6.11 -27.19 19.32
N ILE A 751 -7.23 -27.87 19.61
CA ILE A 751 -8.36 -27.34 20.39
C ILE A 751 -8.17 -27.52 21.92
N LYS A 752 -7.13 -28.25 22.36
CA LYS A 752 -6.92 -28.61 23.77
C LYS A 752 -6.90 -27.36 24.69
N ASN A 753 -7.59 -27.41 25.83
CA ASN A 753 -7.66 -26.35 26.86
C ASN A 753 -8.44 -25.07 26.50
N CYS A 754 -9.37 -25.09 25.55
CA CYS A 754 -10.30 -23.96 25.36
C CYS A 754 -11.30 -23.89 26.53
N ASN A 755 -11.40 -22.74 27.20
CA ASN A 755 -12.30 -22.55 28.34
C ASN A 755 -13.62 -21.94 27.84
N GLU A 756 -14.77 -22.55 28.11
CA GLU A 756 -16.06 -22.18 27.50
C GLU A 756 -16.53 -20.74 27.80
N LYS A 757 -15.95 -20.07 28.80
CA LYS A 757 -16.35 -18.74 29.30
C LYS A 757 -15.62 -17.53 28.67
N ALA A 758 -14.76 -17.71 27.65
CA ALA A 758 -14.06 -16.57 27.03
C ALA A 758 -14.76 -16.05 25.77
N GLN A 759 -14.35 -14.86 25.33
CA GLN A 759 -14.87 -14.19 24.14
C GLN A 759 -14.54 -14.99 22.88
N LYS A 760 -15.56 -15.30 22.08
CA LYS A 760 -15.47 -16.07 20.84
C LYS A 760 -15.61 -15.13 19.64
N PHE A 761 -14.85 -15.38 18.58
CA PHE A 761 -14.93 -14.63 17.34
C PHE A 761 -14.80 -15.59 16.13
N GLY A 762 -15.90 -16.14 15.64
CA GLY A 762 -15.85 -17.18 14.60
C GLY A 762 -15.15 -18.46 15.09
N ASP A 763 -14.21 -18.99 14.31
CA ASP A 763 -13.48 -20.22 14.61
C ASP A 763 -12.33 -20.06 15.63
N ILE A 764 -12.12 -18.84 16.14
CA ILE A 764 -11.05 -18.52 17.09
C ILE A 764 -11.56 -18.20 18.50
N PHE A 765 -10.71 -18.54 19.46
CA PHE A 765 -10.77 -18.21 20.87
C PHE A 765 -9.68 -17.17 21.17
N ILE A 766 -10.05 -16.06 21.80
CA ILE A 766 -9.09 -15.02 22.20
C ILE A 766 -8.49 -15.41 23.55
N ASP A 767 -7.20 -15.70 23.57
CA ASP A 767 -6.48 -16.14 24.76
C ASP A 767 -5.55 -15.05 25.27
N LYS A 768 -5.64 -14.74 26.56
CA LYS A 768 -4.80 -13.70 27.18
C LYS A 768 -3.42 -14.23 27.50
N ILE A 769 -2.40 -13.40 27.32
CA ILE A 769 -1.03 -13.71 27.72
C ILE A 769 -0.86 -13.43 29.22
N ILE A 770 -0.43 -14.45 29.96
CA ILE A 770 -0.24 -14.38 31.41
C ILE A 770 1.22 -14.21 31.80
N ASN A 771 2.15 -14.53 30.90
CA ASN A 771 3.58 -14.41 31.16
C ASN A 771 4.35 -14.25 29.84
N LYS A 772 5.30 -13.32 29.82
CA LYS A 772 6.26 -13.13 28.73
C LYS A 772 7.66 -13.31 29.31
N LYS A 773 8.34 -14.39 28.93
CA LYS A 773 9.70 -14.71 29.41
C LYS A 773 10.70 -14.53 28.29
N LEU A 774 11.65 -13.65 28.49
CA LEU A 774 12.74 -13.46 27.55
C LEU A 774 13.82 -14.53 27.71
N ASN A 775 14.30 -15.12 26.60
CA ASN A 775 15.34 -16.14 26.62
C ASN A 775 16.74 -15.51 26.51
N ASN A 776 17.66 -15.92 27.39
CA ASN A 776 18.99 -15.31 27.51
C ASN A 776 19.98 -15.80 26.44
N GLU A 777 19.71 -16.95 25.82
CA GLU A 777 20.57 -17.54 24.78
C GLU A 777 20.05 -17.18 23.40
N LYS A 778 20.98 -16.86 22.48
CA LYS A 778 20.66 -16.72 21.06
C LYS A 778 20.49 -18.10 20.45
N VAL A 779 19.38 -18.31 19.76
CA VAL A 779 19.02 -19.59 19.14
C VAL A 779 18.80 -19.37 17.66
N VAL A 780 19.24 -20.33 16.84
CA VAL A 780 18.94 -20.38 15.40
C VAL A 780 17.42 -20.28 15.24
N THR A 781 16.98 -19.30 14.46
CA THR A 781 15.55 -19.07 14.17
C THR A 781 15.21 -19.57 12.76
N TYR A 782 13.95 -19.87 12.54
CA TYR A 782 13.45 -20.48 11.30
C TYR A 782 12.20 -19.72 10.87
N SER A 783 11.99 -19.57 9.57
CA SER A 783 10.77 -18.97 9.03
C SER A 783 10.21 -19.85 7.93
N LEU A 784 8.94 -19.63 7.62
CA LEU A 784 8.27 -20.24 6.49
C LEU A 784 7.18 -19.32 5.96
N THR A 785 6.94 -19.40 4.67
CA THR A 785 5.99 -18.54 3.95
C THR A 785 4.77 -19.35 3.53
N VAL A 786 3.57 -18.82 3.83
CA VAL A 786 2.29 -19.50 3.59
C VAL A 786 1.29 -18.51 2.99
N PRO A 787 1.35 -18.27 1.67
CA PRO A 787 0.30 -17.57 0.93
C PRO A 787 -0.99 -18.41 0.97
N PRO A 788 -2.20 -17.83 1.04
CA PRO A 788 -2.56 -16.43 0.77
C PRO A 788 -2.53 -15.47 1.97
N HIS A 789 -2.86 -15.94 3.18
CA HIS A 789 -3.16 -15.04 4.31
C HIS A 789 -1.95 -14.71 5.18
N ASN A 790 -0.77 -15.24 4.87
CA ASN A 790 0.48 -14.97 5.59
C ASN A 790 0.37 -15.17 7.11
N THR A 791 -0.49 -16.12 7.50
CA THR A 791 -0.71 -16.56 8.87
C THR A 791 -0.53 -18.06 9.00
N ILE A 792 -0.06 -18.49 10.17
CA ILE A 792 0.15 -19.90 10.49
C ILE A 792 -0.30 -20.22 11.91
N ILE A 793 -0.63 -21.49 12.16
CA ILE A 793 -0.80 -22.00 13.52
C ILE A 793 0.53 -22.51 14.06
N ALA A 794 1.13 -21.78 14.98
CA ALA A 794 2.37 -22.11 15.66
C ALA A 794 2.12 -22.42 17.15
N ASN A 795 2.45 -23.63 17.61
CA ASN A 795 2.15 -24.11 18.97
C ASN A 795 0.67 -23.95 19.40
N GLY A 796 -0.25 -23.98 18.43
CA GLY A 796 -1.67 -23.78 18.67
C GLY A 796 -2.08 -22.31 18.88
N ILE A 797 -1.24 -21.36 18.48
CA ILE A 797 -1.49 -19.92 18.45
C ILE A 797 -1.40 -19.45 16.99
N VAL A 798 -2.30 -18.57 16.56
CA VAL A 798 -2.24 -17.98 15.22
C VAL A 798 -1.18 -16.87 15.24
N SER A 799 -0.26 -16.92 14.29
CA SER A 799 0.85 -15.98 14.11
C SER A 799 0.78 -15.35 12.72
N HIS A 800 1.23 -14.10 12.56
CA HIS A 800 1.26 -13.37 11.30
C HIS A 800 2.70 -13.14 10.83
N GLN A 801 2.92 -12.79 9.57
CA GLN A 801 4.18 -12.20 9.06
C GLN A 801 4.13 -10.64 9.18
N CYS A 802 5.24 -9.93 9.46
CA CYS A 802 5.21 -8.45 9.61
C CYS A 802 5.16 -7.75 8.26
N ASP A 803 4.17 -6.87 8.12
CA ASP A 803 4.09 -5.83 7.09
C ASP A 803 4.28 -4.51 7.85
N GLY A 804 5.24 -3.68 7.44
CA GLY A 804 5.54 -2.40 8.10
C GLY A 804 5.41 -1.25 7.10
N ASP A 805 4.35 -0.46 7.24
CA ASP A 805 3.94 0.63 6.32
C ASP A 805 4.51 2.03 6.68
N GLU A 806 5.54 2.09 7.53
CA GLU A 806 6.24 3.33 7.87
C GLU A 806 7.73 3.04 7.94
N ASP A 807 8.55 3.91 7.38
CA ASP A 807 10.00 3.81 7.43
C ASP A 807 10.61 5.00 8.17
N THR A 808 11.68 4.74 8.93
CA THR A 808 12.50 5.80 9.51
C THR A 808 13.72 6.05 8.63
N VAL A 809 13.97 7.29 8.26
CA VAL A 809 15.16 7.73 7.50
C VAL A 809 16.07 8.58 8.40
N MET A 810 17.39 8.37 8.27
CA MET A 810 18.45 9.03 9.05
C MET A 810 19.60 9.44 8.14
N LEU A 811 20.28 10.57 8.40
CA LEU A 811 21.52 10.91 7.69
C LEU A 811 22.65 9.96 8.11
N LEU A 812 23.41 9.43 7.14
CA LEU A 812 24.47 8.44 7.44
C LEU A 812 25.51 8.96 8.43
N MET A 813 25.98 10.20 8.26
CA MET A 813 27.02 10.76 9.12
C MET A 813 26.50 11.01 10.55
N ASP A 814 25.22 11.35 10.71
CA ASP A 814 24.60 11.43 12.05
C ASP A 814 24.61 10.06 12.75
N VAL A 815 24.24 9.00 12.02
CA VAL A 815 24.30 7.63 12.54
C VAL A 815 25.72 7.29 12.97
N ILE A 816 26.74 7.52 12.13
CA ILE A 816 28.13 7.19 12.45
C ILE A 816 28.65 7.94 13.68
N LEU A 817 28.35 9.24 13.81
CA LEU A 817 28.91 10.08 14.87
C LEU A 817 28.18 9.98 16.21
N ASN A 818 26.88 9.71 16.18
CA ASN A 818 26.01 9.87 17.35
C ASN A 818 25.37 8.58 17.85
N PHE A 819 25.28 7.53 17.00
CA PHE A 819 24.83 6.23 17.45
C PHE A 819 25.81 5.62 18.47
N SER A 820 25.28 5.05 19.55
CA SER A 820 26.08 4.19 20.43
C SER A 820 25.25 3.08 21.05
N ARG A 821 25.78 1.85 21.00
CA ARG A 821 25.23 0.71 21.73
C ARG A 821 25.14 0.95 23.24
N LYS A 822 25.95 1.87 23.77
CA LYS A 822 25.96 2.26 25.20
C LYS A 822 24.73 3.09 25.61
N PHE A 823 24.05 3.72 24.66
CA PHE A 823 22.80 4.47 24.90
C PHE A 823 21.56 3.59 24.85
N LEU A 824 21.67 2.43 24.19
CA LEU A 824 20.53 1.53 24.02
C LEU A 824 19.92 1.12 25.37
N PRO A 825 18.58 1.07 25.46
CA PRO A 825 17.88 0.67 26.67
C PRO A 825 18.30 -0.72 27.15
N GLN A 826 18.26 -0.93 28.46
CA GLN A 826 18.52 -2.24 29.06
C GLN A 826 17.45 -3.27 28.65
N SER A 827 16.21 -2.83 28.38
CA SER A 827 15.13 -3.65 27.83
C SER A 827 15.31 -3.87 26.32
N ARG A 828 15.12 -5.12 25.86
CA ARG A 828 15.41 -5.50 24.46
C ARG A 828 14.55 -4.80 23.41
N GLY A 829 13.30 -4.44 23.72
CA GLY A 829 12.41 -3.70 22.80
C GLY A 829 12.92 -2.31 22.43
N GLY A 830 13.94 -1.77 23.11
CA GLY A 830 14.62 -0.54 22.71
C GLY A 830 15.92 -0.74 21.93
N LYS A 831 16.40 -1.98 21.78
CA LYS A 831 17.56 -2.35 20.95
C LYS A 831 17.15 -2.68 19.52
N MET A 832 15.96 -3.27 19.39
CA MET A 832 15.21 -3.30 18.13
C MET A 832 14.68 -1.87 17.89
N ASP A 833 14.62 -1.42 16.63
CA ASP A 833 14.59 -0.01 16.20
C ASP A 833 15.94 0.70 16.30
N ALA A 834 17.10 0.05 16.19
CA ALA A 834 18.38 0.77 16.11
C ALA A 834 19.25 0.21 14.97
N PRO A 835 19.98 1.05 14.22
CA PRO A 835 20.83 0.60 13.11
C PRO A 835 22.08 -0.11 13.65
N LEU A 836 21.94 -1.37 14.07
CA LEU A 836 23.02 -2.19 14.63
C LEU A 836 24.01 -2.65 13.55
N VAL A 837 23.50 -2.77 12.32
CA VAL A 837 24.22 -3.04 11.07
C VAL A 837 23.58 -2.20 9.96
N ILE A 838 24.37 -1.86 8.94
CA ILE A 838 23.91 -1.12 7.77
C ILE A 838 24.30 -1.94 6.54
N THR A 839 23.33 -2.30 5.72
CA THR A 839 23.53 -2.93 4.42
C THR A 839 23.87 -1.86 3.40
N THR A 840 25.02 -2.02 2.75
CA THR A 840 25.56 -1.03 1.81
C THR A 840 25.07 -1.26 0.39
N LEU A 841 24.97 -2.53 -0.02
CA LEU A 841 24.55 -2.95 -1.36
C LEU A 841 23.30 -3.81 -1.21
N LEU A 842 22.29 -3.50 -2.01
CA LEU A 842 21.04 -4.24 -2.01
C LEU A 842 21.10 -5.31 -3.09
N ASP A 843 20.99 -6.59 -2.71
CA ASP A 843 20.75 -7.69 -3.65
C ASP A 843 19.23 -8.01 -3.69
N PRO A 844 18.55 -7.82 -4.84
CA PRO A 844 17.15 -8.17 -5.01
C PRO A 844 16.84 -9.64 -4.76
N LYS A 845 17.82 -10.55 -4.81
CA LYS A 845 17.58 -11.95 -4.43
C LYS A 845 17.35 -12.13 -2.93
N GLU A 846 17.86 -11.21 -2.11
CA GLU A 846 17.83 -11.31 -0.65
C GLU A 846 16.69 -10.51 0.00
N VAL A 847 15.86 -9.84 -0.81
CA VAL A 847 14.69 -9.10 -0.32
C VAL A 847 13.46 -10.01 -0.21
N ASP A 848 12.42 -9.49 0.42
CA ASP A 848 11.14 -10.19 0.60
C ASP A 848 10.51 -10.65 -0.73
N ASP A 849 9.87 -11.82 -0.74
CA ASP A 849 9.31 -12.44 -1.95
C ASP A 849 8.10 -11.69 -2.50
N GLU A 850 7.50 -10.79 -1.72
CA GLU A 850 6.50 -9.82 -2.19
C GLU A 850 7.03 -9.01 -3.37
N ALA A 851 8.26 -8.50 -3.29
CA ALA A 851 8.86 -7.73 -4.38
C ALA A 851 9.19 -8.58 -5.61
N HIS A 852 9.33 -9.90 -5.45
CA HIS A 852 9.61 -10.82 -6.57
C HIS A 852 8.37 -11.11 -7.42
N LYS A 853 7.17 -10.87 -6.88
CA LYS A 853 5.88 -11.14 -7.55
C LYS A 853 5.37 -9.95 -8.35
N MET A 854 6.01 -8.79 -8.23
CA MET A 854 5.68 -7.60 -9.00
C MET A 854 5.79 -7.88 -10.50
N GLU A 855 4.74 -7.55 -11.24
CA GLU A 855 4.75 -7.59 -12.70
C GLU A 855 5.65 -6.52 -13.30
N ILE A 856 6.30 -6.86 -14.42
CA ILE A 856 7.24 -6.00 -15.14
C ILE A 856 6.93 -6.06 -16.64
N VAL A 857 5.69 -5.74 -16.98
CA VAL A 857 5.16 -5.72 -18.36
C VAL A 857 4.68 -4.32 -18.73
N ASP A 858 4.83 -3.94 -20.01
CA ASP A 858 4.27 -2.68 -20.54
C ASP A 858 2.75 -2.75 -20.70
N ASN A 859 2.22 -3.94 -21.03
CA ASN A 859 0.79 -4.19 -21.20
C ASN A 859 0.49 -5.66 -20.84
N TYR A 860 -0.71 -5.93 -20.32
CA TYR A 860 -1.19 -7.30 -20.17
C TYR A 860 -1.62 -7.88 -21.53
N SER A 861 -1.48 -9.19 -21.72
CA SER A 861 -1.85 -9.84 -22.97
C SER A 861 -3.37 -10.00 -23.13
N LEU A 862 -3.84 -10.11 -24.37
CA LEU A 862 -5.26 -10.43 -24.66
C LEU A 862 -5.71 -11.71 -23.94
N ASN A 863 -4.85 -12.74 -23.90
CA ASN A 863 -5.13 -13.99 -23.20
C ASN A 863 -5.29 -13.77 -21.68
N PHE A 864 -4.55 -12.86 -21.05
CA PHE A 864 -4.75 -12.51 -19.65
C PHE A 864 -6.19 -12.03 -19.40
N TYR A 865 -6.65 -11.04 -20.17
CA TYR A 865 -8.01 -10.49 -20.02
C TYR A 865 -9.09 -11.54 -20.24
N GLU A 866 -8.96 -12.40 -21.26
CA GLU A 866 -9.89 -13.50 -21.50
C GLU A 866 -9.93 -14.52 -20.35
N LYS A 867 -8.77 -14.84 -19.76
CA LYS A 867 -8.67 -15.78 -18.65
C LYS A 867 -9.24 -15.21 -17.34
N THR A 868 -9.15 -13.90 -17.12
CA THR A 868 -9.76 -13.26 -15.93
C THR A 868 -11.27 -13.50 -15.87
N GLN A 869 -11.95 -13.58 -17.03
CA GLN A 869 -13.38 -13.84 -17.11
C GLN A 869 -13.78 -15.22 -16.59
N SER A 870 -12.84 -16.17 -16.55
CA SER A 870 -13.04 -17.52 -16.01
C SER A 870 -12.60 -17.65 -14.55
N CYS A 871 -12.24 -16.54 -13.90
CA CYS A 871 -11.75 -16.47 -12.52
C CYS A 871 -10.60 -17.45 -12.22
N VAL A 872 -9.64 -17.52 -13.14
CA VAL A 872 -8.50 -18.45 -13.05
C VAL A 872 -7.59 -18.06 -11.88
N ASN A 873 -6.96 -19.05 -11.25
CA ASN A 873 -5.98 -18.79 -10.20
C ASN A 873 -4.72 -18.13 -10.81
N PRO A 874 -4.14 -17.09 -10.17
CA PRO A 874 -2.97 -16.39 -10.71
C PRO A 874 -1.76 -17.31 -10.92
N GLY A 875 -1.58 -18.35 -10.10
CA GLY A 875 -0.51 -19.33 -10.29
C GLY A 875 -0.70 -20.32 -11.45
N ASP A 876 -1.78 -20.22 -12.23
CA ASP A 876 -2.02 -21.09 -13.38
C ASP A 876 -0.99 -20.82 -14.49
N LYS A 877 -0.38 -21.90 -15.01
CA LYS A 877 0.65 -21.84 -16.06
C LYS A 877 0.17 -21.13 -17.34
N SER A 878 -1.14 -21.14 -17.61
CA SER A 878 -1.72 -20.46 -18.77
C SER A 878 -1.66 -18.93 -18.69
N ILE A 879 -1.43 -18.38 -17.50
CA ILE A 879 -1.27 -16.93 -17.26
C ILE A 879 0.17 -16.62 -16.87
N MET A 880 0.78 -17.44 -16.02
CA MET A 880 2.15 -17.23 -15.53
C MET A 880 3.20 -17.15 -16.63
N ASN A 881 2.96 -17.81 -17.77
CA ASN A 881 3.87 -17.76 -18.92
C ASN A 881 3.73 -16.46 -19.74
N ASP A 882 2.60 -15.76 -19.60
CA ASP A 882 2.27 -14.56 -20.36
C ASP A 882 2.65 -13.28 -19.61
N ILE A 883 2.77 -13.35 -18.28
CA ILE A 883 3.12 -12.20 -17.43
C ILE A 883 4.54 -12.38 -16.91
N LYS A 884 5.41 -11.45 -17.29
CA LYS A 884 6.76 -11.38 -16.75
C LYS A 884 6.72 -10.72 -15.38
N ILE A 885 7.28 -11.40 -14.38
CA ILE A 885 7.45 -10.89 -13.01
C ILE A 885 8.93 -10.76 -12.67
N VAL A 886 9.25 -10.03 -11.59
CA VAL A 886 10.61 -9.84 -11.11
C VAL A 886 11.34 -11.17 -10.87
N ASP A 887 10.67 -12.20 -10.35
CA ASP A 887 11.27 -13.53 -10.13
C ASP A 887 11.94 -14.09 -11.40
N ASN A 888 11.41 -13.76 -12.58
CA ASN A 888 11.98 -14.19 -13.86
C ASN A 888 13.32 -13.50 -14.20
N THR A 889 13.63 -12.35 -13.62
CA THR A 889 14.83 -11.56 -13.91
C THR A 889 15.91 -11.65 -12.82
N LEU A 890 15.60 -12.23 -11.65
CA LEU A 890 16.54 -12.36 -10.52
C LEU A 890 17.91 -12.92 -10.91
N ASN A 891 17.96 -13.94 -11.79
CA ASN A 891 19.20 -14.59 -12.21
C ASN A 891 19.90 -13.92 -13.39
N THR A 892 19.32 -12.87 -13.98
CA THR A 892 19.87 -12.19 -15.15
C THR A 892 20.20 -10.74 -14.82
N ASN A 893 19.19 -9.88 -14.74
CA ASN A 893 19.34 -8.50 -14.35
C ASN A 893 18.05 -8.03 -13.64
N PRO A 894 18.00 -8.11 -12.30
CA PRO A 894 16.84 -7.66 -11.54
C PRO A 894 16.80 -6.14 -11.32
N TYR A 895 17.85 -5.41 -11.71
CA TYR A 895 18.03 -4.00 -11.33
C TYR A 895 17.51 -3.00 -12.35
N SER A 896 17.33 -3.41 -13.61
CA SER A 896 16.97 -2.51 -14.69
C SER A 896 16.04 -3.15 -15.70
N ASN A 897 15.43 -2.34 -16.56
CA ASN A 897 14.41 -2.73 -17.54
C ASN A 897 13.16 -3.34 -16.88
N LEU A 898 12.81 -2.82 -15.70
CA LEU A 898 11.49 -2.99 -15.12
C LEU A 898 10.50 -2.18 -15.97
N ARG A 899 9.25 -2.64 -16.05
CA ARG A 899 8.18 -2.00 -16.83
C ARG A 899 6.96 -1.77 -15.96
N PHE A 900 6.05 -0.95 -16.44
CA PHE A 900 4.80 -0.60 -15.79
C PHE A 900 3.70 -0.45 -16.86
N THR A 901 2.45 -0.60 -16.44
CA THR A 901 1.30 -0.59 -17.36
C THR A 901 0.66 0.78 -17.53
N HIS A 902 0.62 1.60 -16.48
CA HIS A 902 -0.07 2.89 -16.47
C HIS A 902 0.87 4.03 -16.04
N ASP A 903 0.89 5.12 -16.80
CA ASP A 903 1.48 6.38 -16.38
C ASP A 903 0.49 7.13 -15.48
N THR A 904 0.97 7.66 -14.36
CA THR A 904 0.15 8.40 -13.38
C THR A 904 0.01 9.88 -13.71
N GLY A 905 0.74 10.39 -14.71
CA GLY A 905 0.82 11.83 -14.98
C GLY A 905 1.74 12.54 -13.98
N ASP A 906 1.39 12.47 -12.69
CA ASP A 906 2.16 12.95 -11.53
C ASP A 906 2.04 11.96 -10.34
N ILE A 907 3.16 11.40 -9.88
CA ILE A 907 3.20 10.47 -8.74
C ILE A 907 2.77 11.09 -7.39
N THR A 908 2.73 12.42 -7.30
CA THR A 908 2.42 13.16 -6.07
C THR A 908 0.92 13.37 -5.85
N GLY A 909 0.10 13.00 -6.83
CA GLY A 909 -1.35 13.17 -6.84
C GLY A 909 -1.80 14.48 -7.51
N PRO A 910 -3.12 14.68 -7.68
CA PRO A 910 -3.71 15.87 -8.30
C PRO A 910 -3.64 17.14 -7.45
#